data_AF-A0A3S3NB82-F1
#
_entry.id   AF-A0A3S3NB82-F1
#
_cell.length_a   1.000
_cell.length_b   1.000
_cell.length_c   1.000
_cell.angle_alpha   90.00
_cell.angle_beta   90.00
_cell.angle_gamma   90.00
#
_symmetry.space_group_name_H-M   'P 1'
#
loop_
_entity.id
_entity.type
_entity.pdbx_description
1 polymer ?
#
loop_
_entity_poly.entity_id
_entity_poly.type
_entity_poly.pdbx_seq_one_letter_code
_entity_poly.pdbx_strand_id
1 'polypeptide(L)'
;MGVPAFYRWLAEKYPMVVVDVIEEEPVVIDGIAIPVDTSKPNPNNIEFDNLYLDMNGIIHPCFHPEDRPAPSTFDEVFQCMFDYIDRLFVMVRPRKLLYMAIDGVAPRAKMNQQRSRRFRAAKDAADAAAEEERLRQEFEKEGRKLPPKLESQVCDSNVITPGTEFMAVLSIALQYYIHLRLNNDPGWRSVKVILSDANVPGEGEHKIMSYIRLQRNLPGYDPNTHHCLYGLDADLIMLALATHEVHFSILREIVFTPGQQDKCFMCGQMGHLAANCEGKAKRKSGEFDEKSEDTTVAKKPYQLLNIWTLREYLEYEMRFPNPTFEVDFERIVDDFIFMCFFVGNDFLPHMPTLEIREGAINLLLAVYKKELMVMGGYLTDGCQPNLSRIEHFIQAVGSYEDKIFQKRARLHQRQAERIKREKAQARRGDDAEPRVQPELLVPVTRFHGSRLASAPAPSPYQSRASNGKGIHSRAQKVPRVSAEGATIGAAIVEAENCLETDIHENKEELKSKLKDLLREKSDLFNSDKPDEDKVKLGEPGWKERYYEEKFSARTPDEIESLRKDVILKYTEGLCWVMHYYYEGVCSWQWFYPYHYAPFASDLKGLDKLEISFQLGSPFKPFNQLMGVFPAASSHAIPVHYRRLMTDPNSPISDFYPTDFEVDMNGKRFAWQGIAKLPFIDEARLLAEIEKVEHTLTEEEARRNSIMFDMLFLTSSHPLSPYIFSLDNRCKQLSDKDRAEVKEKIDPKASGGMNGYLSLCSGDPCPHVFRSPIVGMEDIMNNQVLCAIYKLPDTHKHITQPPPGVIFPKKTVTLGDIKPAPVLWHEDTGRKPWENGRQNPPRTISGRELGEAAHRLVVNSLQIKIDSIGFEQGHVPPSHDVGIIGASPYYSNGRHHSQDQRTRMDYSRHDERFGNPAIQSDSYRQVHTSSSTTHQQYETFVQPQYRRPPNPQYERSHWQSQPRGSSTHGFSSTHQNGGYGNYQQRPAAVQAPAGHSRGGYSGYGAYQAYGAGQWAQQYDGRGGGWGHPPANHGGGGGWGIPPAHQNGMSRGQAHSHQPPTNRYSALDRGAGRRAPGPPPRGYGNY
;
A
#
# COMPACT_ATOMS: atom_id res chain seq x y z
N MET A 1 5.43 -1.22 6.04
CA MET A 1 6.28 -0.10 5.53
C MET A 1 5.40 1.14 5.31
N GLY A 2 5.94 2.27 4.86
CA GLY A 2 5.10 3.37 4.35
C GLY A 2 4.93 3.25 2.83
N VAL A 3 3.71 2.99 2.34
CA VAL A 3 3.41 2.84 0.90
C VAL A 3 3.91 4.04 0.07
N PRO A 4 3.63 5.30 0.44
CA PRO A 4 4.27 6.49 -0.11
C PRO A 4 5.80 6.55 -0.15
N ALA A 5 6.50 5.82 0.73
CA ALA A 5 7.96 5.88 0.86
C ALA A 5 8.64 4.90 -0.08
N PHE A 6 8.15 3.66 -0.18
CA PHE A 6 8.70 2.68 -1.12
C PHE A 6 8.45 3.09 -2.56
N TYR A 7 7.21 3.42 -2.93
CA TYR A 7 6.88 3.83 -4.30
C TYR A 7 7.68 5.07 -4.74
N ARG A 8 7.85 6.06 -3.86
CA ARG A 8 8.69 7.23 -4.13
C ARG A 8 10.15 6.84 -4.37
N TRP A 9 10.76 6.03 -3.50
CA TRP A 9 12.13 5.56 -3.71
C TRP A 9 12.27 4.82 -5.05
N LEU A 10 11.30 3.99 -5.41
CA LEU A 10 11.29 3.24 -6.66
C LEU A 10 11.22 4.17 -7.88
N ALA A 11 10.23 5.07 -7.93
CA ALA A 11 10.05 6.02 -9.04
C ALA A 11 11.18 7.06 -9.12
N GLU A 12 11.75 7.50 -7.98
CA GLU A 12 12.91 8.37 -7.96
C GLU A 12 14.20 7.66 -8.41
N LYS A 13 14.36 6.35 -8.16
CA LYS A 13 15.56 5.62 -8.57
C LYS A 13 15.48 5.07 -9.99
N TYR A 14 14.32 4.51 -10.37
CA TYR A 14 14.07 3.76 -11.60
C TYR A 14 12.89 4.39 -12.39
N PRO A 15 13.07 5.60 -12.96
CA PRO A 15 11.95 6.41 -13.45
C PRO A 15 11.16 5.78 -14.60
N MET A 16 11.79 5.02 -15.50
CA MET A 16 11.12 4.39 -16.65
C MET A 16 10.17 3.24 -16.27
N VAL A 17 10.18 2.80 -15.00
CA VAL A 17 9.23 1.80 -14.49
C VAL A 17 7.80 2.35 -14.47
N VAL A 18 7.63 3.67 -14.37
CA VAL A 18 6.34 4.36 -14.28
C VAL A 18 5.96 4.97 -15.63
N VAL A 19 4.72 4.72 -16.06
CA VAL A 19 4.13 5.25 -17.30
C VAL A 19 2.75 5.83 -16.99
N ASP A 20 2.47 7.06 -17.44
CA ASP A 20 1.16 7.68 -17.25
C ASP A 20 0.08 7.01 -18.13
N VAL A 21 -1.13 6.86 -17.59
CA VAL A 21 -2.24 6.18 -18.27
C VAL A 21 -2.99 7.11 -19.20
N ILE A 22 -3.27 6.63 -20.40
CA ILE A 22 -4.18 7.25 -21.37
C ILE A 22 -5.60 6.72 -21.09
N GLU A 23 -6.47 7.62 -20.62
CA GLU A 23 -7.90 7.37 -20.43
C GLU A 23 -8.69 7.97 -21.61
N GLU A 24 -9.53 7.17 -22.27
CA GLU A 24 -10.55 7.68 -23.18
C GLU A 24 -11.76 8.19 -22.38
N GLU A 25 -12.29 9.37 -22.71
CA GLU A 25 -13.45 9.94 -22.02
C GLU A 25 -14.76 9.76 -22.81
N PRO A 26 -15.93 9.64 -22.14
CA PRO A 26 -17.24 9.63 -22.79
C PRO A 26 -17.49 10.93 -23.58
N VAL A 27 -18.02 10.81 -24.81
CA VAL A 27 -18.31 11.97 -25.65
C VAL A 27 -19.74 12.43 -25.40
N VAL A 28 -19.92 13.65 -24.90
CA VAL A 28 -21.26 14.24 -24.71
C VAL A 28 -21.72 14.90 -26.01
N ILE A 29 -22.87 14.47 -26.53
CA ILE A 29 -23.54 15.06 -27.70
C ILE A 29 -24.98 15.38 -27.31
N ASP A 30 -25.43 16.62 -27.52
CA ASP A 30 -26.78 17.11 -27.19
C ASP A 30 -27.24 16.81 -25.75
N GLY A 31 -26.28 16.79 -24.80
CA GLY A 31 -26.51 16.45 -23.39
C GLY A 31 -26.52 14.95 -23.06
N ILE A 32 -26.41 14.07 -24.06
CA ILE A 32 -26.33 12.62 -23.91
C ILE A 32 -24.85 12.21 -23.90
N ALA A 33 -24.39 11.61 -22.80
CA ALA A 33 -23.06 11.02 -22.73
C ALA A 33 -23.02 9.67 -23.47
N ILE A 34 -22.25 9.60 -24.55
CA ILE A 34 -21.98 8.35 -25.28
C ILE A 34 -20.88 7.59 -24.52
N PRO A 35 -21.15 6.36 -24.02
CA PRO A 35 -20.17 5.61 -23.26
C PRO A 35 -18.96 5.18 -24.11
N VAL A 36 -17.82 5.00 -23.44
CA VAL A 36 -16.58 4.54 -24.08
C VAL A 36 -16.73 3.08 -24.48
N ASP A 37 -16.48 2.78 -25.76
CA ASP A 37 -16.55 1.42 -26.31
C ASP A 37 -15.28 0.63 -25.97
N THR A 38 -15.34 -0.05 -24.82
CA THR A 38 -14.25 -0.86 -24.25
C THR A 38 -13.89 -2.09 -25.10
N SER A 39 -14.68 -2.46 -26.10
CA SER A 39 -14.37 -3.54 -27.05
C SER A 39 -13.27 -3.17 -28.06
N LYS A 40 -13.01 -1.87 -28.23
CA LYS A 40 -11.92 -1.36 -29.07
C LYS A 40 -10.53 -1.65 -28.46
N PRO A 41 -9.45 -1.61 -29.27
CA PRO A 41 -8.08 -1.69 -28.77
C PRO A 41 -7.78 -0.69 -27.63
N ASN A 42 -6.83 -1.02 -26.77
CA ASN A 42 -6.47 -0.19 -25.63
C ASN A 42 -5.62 1.03 -26.06
N PRO A 43 -6.00 2.28 -25.70
CA PRO A 43 -5.28 3.50 -26.10
C PRO A 43 -3.84 3.57 -25.55
N ASN A 44 -3.51 2.79 -24.51
CA ASN A 44 -2.17 2.70 -23.93
C ASN A 44 -1.18 1.90 -24.81
N ASN A 45 -1.61 1.36 -25.96
CA ASN A 45 -0.83 0.48 -26.86
C ASN A 45 -0.35 -0.83 -26.20
N ILE A 46 -0.98 -1.22 -25.09
CA ILE A 46 -0.77 -2.48 -24.38
C ILE A 46 -2.17 -3.09 -24.16
N GLU A 47 -2.38 -4.31 -24.65
CA GLU A 47 -3.57 -5.10 -24.34
C GLU A 47 -3.34 -5.90 -23.05
N PHE A 48 -4.38 -6.05 -22.23
CA PHE A 48 -4.32 -6.84 -21.00
C PHE A 48 -5.28 -8.02 -21.08
N ASP A 49 -4.82 -9.19 -20.68
CA ASP A 49 -5.66 -10.38 -20.60
C ASP A 49 -6.51 -10.35 -19.33
N ASN A 50 -5.84 -10.12 -18.19
CA ASN A 50 -6.42 -10.30 -16.88
C ASN A 50 -6.28 -8.99 -16.07
N LEU A 51 -7.41 -8.43 -15.65
CA LEU A 51 -7.46 -7.37 -14.64
C LEU A 51 -7.75 -7.99 -13.27
N TYR A 52 -6.92 -7.68 -12.29
CA TYR A 52 -7.08 -8.05 -10.90
C TYR A 52 -7.35 -6.78 -10.09
N LEU A 53 -8.39 -6.79 -9.26
CA LEU A 53 -8.76 -5.69 -8.38
C LEU A 53 -8.61 -6.13 -6.92
N ASP A 54 -7.67 -5.51 -6.19
CA ASP A 54 -7.86 -5.38 -4.75
C ASP A 54 -9.04 -4.44 -4.51
N MET A 55 -10.14 -5.00 -4.03
CA MET A 55 -11.36 -4.25 -3.75
C MET A 55 -11.22 -3.37 -2.52
N ASN A 56 -10.33 -3.68 -1.56
CA ASN A 56 -10.16 -2.85 -0.37
C ASN A 56 -9.48 -1.52 -0.72
N GLY A 57 -8.58 -1.50 -1.72
CA GLY A 57 -8.09 -0.30 -2.40
C GLY A 57 -9.13 0.49 -3.20
N ILE A 58 -10.38 0.03 -3.31
CA ILE A 58 -11.53 0.75 -3.91
C ILE A 58 -12.54 1.17 -2.83
N ILE A 59 -12.93 0.24 -1.95
CA ILE A 59 -13.94 0.47 -0.89
C ILE A 59 -13.53 1.64 0.01
N HIS A 60 -12.26 1.70 0.44
CA HIS A 60 -11.79 2.76 1.33
C HIS A 60 -11.90 4.17 0.73
N PRO A 61 -11.42 4.43 -0.51
CA PRO A 61 -11.73 5.68 -1.23
C PRO A 61 -13.23 5.97 -1.37
N CYS A 62 -14.07 4.98 -1.67
CA CYS A 62 -15.51 5.19 -1.87
C CYS A 62 -16.28 5.56 -0.59
N PHE A 63 -15.77 5.25 0.61
CA PHE A 63 -16.33 5.76 1.88
C PHE A 63 -16.01 7.25 2.09
N HIS A 64 -14.85 7.71 1.64
CA HIS A 64 -14.31 9.05 1.92
C HIS A 64 -13.69 9.69 0.66
N PRO A 65 -14.48 9.91 -0.41
CA PRO A 65 -13.97 10.45 -1.66
C PRO A 65 -13.39 11.86 -1.52
N GLU A 66 -12.37 12.16 -2.32
CA GLU A 66 -11.72 13.49 -2.39
C GLU A 66 -12.28 14.36 -3.53
N ASP A 67 -12.96 13.75 -4.51
CA ASP A 67 -13.51 14.36 -5.73
C ASP A 67 -14.98 14.83 -5.57
N ARG A 68 -15.74 14.17 -4.70
CA ARG A 68 -17.19 14.38 -4.50
C ARG A 68 -17.54 14.43 -3.01
N PRO A 69 -18.75 14.89 -2.62
CA PRO A 69 -19.19 14.82 -1.23
C PRO A 69 -19.13 13.38 -0.68
N ALA A 70 -18.75 13.23 0.59
CA ALA A 70 -18.74 11.91 1.23
C ALA A 70 -20.17 11.34 1.35
N PRO A 71 -20.39 10.05 1.03
CA PRO A 71 -21.71 9.44 1.05
C PRO A 71 -22.28 9.29 2.46
N SER A 72 -23.61 9.19 2.52
CA SER A 72 -24.40 9.09 3.76
C SER A 72 -25.00 7.69 3.97
N THR A 73 -25.17 6.94 2.89
CA THR A 73 -25.77 5.60 2.83
C THR A 73 -24.86 4.60 2.11
N PHE A 74 -25.08 3.31 2.35
CA PHE A 74 -24.34 2.26 1.63
C PHE A 74 -24.69 2.19 0.13
N ASP A 75 -25.91 2.52 -0.29
CA ASP A 75 -26.29 2.56 -1.71
C ASP A 75 -25.47 3.62 -2.50
N GLU A 76 -25.22 4.79 -1.89
CA GLU A 76 -24.33 5.81 -2.47
C GLU A 76 -22.87 5.33 -2.55
N VAL A 77 -22.39 4.58 -1.55
CA VAL A 77 -21.06 3.94 -1.58
C VAL A 77 -20.98 2.91 -2.72
N PHE A 78 -22.00 2.07 -2.90
CA PHE A 78 -22.02 1.05 -3.97
C PHE A 78 -22.02 1.69 -5.35
N GLN A 79 -22.79 2.76 -5.57
CA GLN A 79 -22.77 3.50 -6.84
C GLN A 79 -21.39 4.12 -7.10
N CYS A 80 -20.75 4.73 -6.08
CA CYS A 80 -19.40 5.25 -6.20
C CYS A 80 -18.35 4.15 -6.50
N MET A 81 -18.54 2.94 -5.97
CA MET A 81 -17.69 1.79 -6.30
C MET A 81 -17.89 1.32 -7.74
N PHE A 82 -19.13 1.28 -8.24
CA PHE A 82 -19.43 0.88 -9.62
C PHE A 82 -18.80 1.84 -10.63
N ASP A 83 -18.90 3.15 -10.41
CA ASP A 83 -18.20 4.18 -11.20
C ASP A 83 -16.68 3.94 -11.24
N TYR A 84 -16.11 3.58 -10.09
CA TYR A 84 -14.67 3.36 -9.94
C TYR A 84 -14.22 2.11 -10.72
N ILE A 85 -14.94 0.99 -10.59
CA ILE A 85 -14.65 -0.25 -11.31
C ILE A 85 -14.81 -0.06 -12.82
N ASP A 86 -15.85 0.66 -13.26
CA ASP A 86 -16.06 1.00 -14.67
C ASP A 86 -14.88 1.82 -15.23
N ARG A 87 -14.40 2.82 -14.49
CA ARG A 87 -13.24 3.64 -14.90
C ARG A 87 -11.96 2.79 -15.01
N LEU A 88 -11.71 1.89 -14.06
CA LEU A 88 -10.60 0.93 -14.15
C LEU A 88 -10.73 0.01 -15.38
N PHE A 89 -11.93 -0.49 -15.66
CA PHE A 89 -12.20 -1.33 -16.83
C PHE A 89 -12.00 -0.58 -18.15
N VAL A 90 -12.42 0.69 -18.23
CA VAL A 90 -12.21 1.56 -19.42
C VAL A 90 -10.73 1.77 -19.75
N MET A 91 -9.88 1.92 -18.73
CA MET A 91 -8.44 2.11 -18.87
C MET A 91 -7.68 0.82 -19.23
N VAL A 92 -8.09 -0.34 -18.68
CA VAL A 92 -7.36 -1.62 -18.83
C VAL A 92 -7.90 -2.49 -19.96
N ARG A 93 -9.23 -2.51 -20.16
CA ARG A 93 -9.94 -3.32 -21.17
C ARG A 93 -9.52 -4.80 -21.17
N PRO A 94 -9.66 -5.53 -20.04
CA PRO A 94 -9.23 -6.93 -19.93
C PRO A 94 -9.93 -7.83 -20.95
N ARG A 95 -9.20 -8.75 -21.59
CA ARG A 95 -9.71 -9.59 -22.70
C ARG A 95 -10.09 -11.02 -22.31
N LYS A 96 -9.52 -11.57 -21.23
CA LYS A 96 -9.74 -12.96 -20.77
C LYS A 96 -10.43 -13.03 -19.39
N LEU A 97 -10.06 -12.19 -18.43
CA LEU A 97 -10.49 -12.27 -17.01
C LEU A 97 -10.62 -10.90 -16.32
N LEU A 98 -11.64 -10.76 -15.48
CA LEU A 98 -11.67 -9.81 -14.36
C LEU A 98 -11.71 -10.61 -13.05
N TYR A 99 -10.80 -10.34 -12.11
CA TYR A 99 -10.78 -10.96 -10.79
C TYR A 99 -10.97 -9.87 -9.72
N MET A 100 -12.03 -9.97 -8.93
CA MET A 100 -12.41 -8.99 -7.91
C MET A 100 -12.21 -9.62 -6.54
N ALA A 101 -11.18 -9.18 -5.81
CA ALA A 101 -10.80 -9.76 -4.52
C ALA A 101 -11.11 -8.79 -3.38
N ILE A 102 -12.07 -9.14 -2.52
CA ILE A 102 -12.30 -8.47 -1.24
C ILE A 102 -11.44 -9.16 -0.18
N ASP A 103 -10.89 -8.42 0.79
CA ASP A 103 -10.28 -9.07 1.96
C ASP A 103 -11.27 -10.02 2.63
N GLY A 104 -10.82 -11.23 2.88
CA GLY A 104 -11.46 -12.21 3.76
C GLY A 104 -10.75 -12.30 5.11
N VAL A 105 -11.02 -13.37 5.85
CA VAL A 105 -10.33 -13.63 7.12
C VAL A 105 -8.82 -13.80 6.86
N ALA A 106 -8.01 -12.93 7.46
CA ALA A 106 -6.57 -12.87 7.27
C ALA A 106 -5.81 -13.73 8.30
N PRO A 107 -4.54 -14.09 8.05
CA PRO A 107 -3.71 -14.78 9.03
C PRO A 107 -3.48 -13.94 10.30
N ARG A 108 -3.22 -14.62 11.42
CA ARG A 108 -3.06 -14.01 12.75
C ARG A 108 -2.00 -12.91 12.80
N ALA A 109 -0.92 -13.06 12.04
CA ALA A 109 0.09 -12.02 11.84
C ALA A 109 -0.51 -10.69 11.34
N LYS A 110 -1.35 -10.71 10.30
CA LYS A 110 -2.05 -9.52 9.78
C LYS A 110 -3.14 -9.03 10.72
N MET A 111 -3.87 -9.94 11.39
CA MET A 111 -4.93 -9.54 12.35
C MET A 111 -4.43 -8.56 13.41
N ASN A 112 -3.20 -8.71 13.91
CA ASN A 112 -2.63 -7.80 14.89
C ASN A 112 -2.37 -6.39 14.32
N GLN A 113 -1.91 -6.29 13.06
CA GLN A 113 -1.78 -5.03 12.32
C GLN A 113 -3.16 -4.37 12.13
N GLN A 114 -4.15 -5.15 11.67
CA GLN A 114 -5.52 -4.69 11.48
C GLN A 114 -6.11 -4.18 12.80
N ARG A 115 -6.02 -4.95 13.89
CA ARG A 115 -6.48 -4.53 15.23
C ARG A 115 -5.85 -3.21 15.67
N SER A 116 -4.53 -3.08 15.50
CA SER A 116 -3.80 -1.83 15.78
C SER A 116 -4.31 -0.64 14.95
N ARG A 117 -4.71 -0.85 13.70
CA ARG A 117 -5.37 0.19 12.86
C ARG A 117 -6.79 0.48 13.34
N ARG A 118 -7.63 -0.53 13.58
CA ARG A 118 -9.05 -0.40 13.95
C ARG A 118 -9.25 0.30 15.31
N PHE A 119 -8.41 -0.03 16.31
CA PHE A 119 -8.40 0.67 17.60
C PHE A 119 -7.95 2.13 17.50
N ARG A 120 -6.91 2.44 16.68
CA ARG A 120 -6.50 3.82 16.42
C ARG A 120 -7.60 4.60 15.70
N ALA A 121 -8.17 4.06 14.62
CA ALA A 121 -9.26 4.69 13.89
C ALA A 121 -10.47 5.03 14.78
N ALA A 122 -10.85 4.15 15.71
CA ALA A 122 -11.93 4.42 16.66
C ALA A 122 -11.56 5.50 17.70
N LYS A 123 -10.31 5.54 18.18
CA LYS A 123 -9.81 6.60 19.09
C LYS A 123 -9.75 7.95 18.37
N ASP A 124 -9.13 7.99 17.19
CA ASP A 124 -9.02 9.19 16.35
C ASP A 124 -10.42 9.74 15.98
N ALA A 125 -11.39 8.86 15.69
CA ALA A 125 -12.78 9.24 15.43
C ALA A 125 -13.52 9.75 16.68
N ALA A 126 -13.27 9.18 17.85
CA ALA A 126 -13.84 9.65 19.11
C ALA A 126 -13.28 11.04 19.51
N ASP A 127 -11.96 11.23 19.39
CA ASP A 127 -11.29 12.52 19.61
C ASP A 127 -11.76 13.59 18.61
N ALA A 128 -11.99 13.22 17.35
CA ALA A 128 -12.57 14.09 16.33
C ALA A 128 -14.04 14.45 16.62
N ALA A 129 -14.87 13.50 17.06
CA ALA A 129 -16.26 13.75 17.40
C ALA A 129 -16.40 14.64 18.64
N ALA A 130 -15.56 14.45 19.66
CA ALA A 130 -15.51 15.30 20.85
C ALA A 130 -15.05 16.73 20.52
N GLU A 131 -14.11 16.89 19.58
CA GLU A 131 -13.64 18.19 19.12
C GLU A 131 -14.67 18.90 18.22
N GLU A 132 -15.36 18.17 17.33
CA GLU A 132 -16.48 18.70 16.54
C GLU A 132 -17.59 19.25 17.45
N GLU A 133 -17.96 18.49 18.48
CA GLU A 133 -18.99 18.90 19.45
C GLU A 133 -18.56 20.14 20.26
N ARG A 134 -17.29 20.20 20.71
CA ARG A 134 -16.74 21.37 21.38
C ARG A 134 -16.84 22.64 20.52
N LEU A 135 -16.51 22.52 19.23
CA LEU A 135 -16.59 23.63 18.26
C LEU A 135 -18.05 23.99 17.92
N ARG A 136 -18.96 23.02 17.78
CA ARG A 136 -20.40 23.28 17.58
C ARG A 136 -20.97 24.15 18.71
N GLN A 137 -20.64 23.81 19.96
CA GLN A 137 -21.03 24.58 21.13
C GLN A 137 -20.29 25.94 21.25
N GLU A 138 -19.20 26.17 20.53
CA GLU A 138 -18.55 27.48 20.45
C GLU A 138 -19.28 28.38 19.46
N PHE A 139 -19.56 27.88 18.25
CA PHE A 139 -20.36 28.58 17.24
C PHE A 139 -21.77 28.92 17.75
N GLU A 140 -22.43 28.02 18.49
CA GLU A 140 -23.73 28.31 19.10
C GLU A 140 -23.67 29.47 20.11
N LYS A 141 -22.59 29.57 20.91
CA LYS A 141 -22.36 30.69 21.83
C LYS A 141 -22.00 31.99 21.11
N GLU A 142 -21.38 31.92 19.93
CA GLU A 142 -21.21 33.05 19.00
C GLU A 142 -22.53 33.47 18.31
N GLY A 143 -23.61 32.69 18.48
CA GLY A 143 -24.90 32.91 17.81
C GLY A 143 -24.93 32.45 16.34
N ARG A 144 -23.92 31.70 15.90
CA ARG A 144 -23.74 31.23 14.53
C ARG A 144 -24.51 29.92 14.33
N LYS A 145 -25.47 29.93 13.41
CA LYS A 145 -26.26 28.74 13.07
C LYS A 145 -25.42 27.74 12.28
N LEU A 146 -25.41 26.49 12.74
CA LEU A 146 -24.83 25.35 12.07
C LEU A 146 -25.93 24.36 11.66
N PRO A 147 -25.71 23.55 10.59
CA PRO A 147 -26.67 22.51 10.24
C PRO A 147 -26.68 21.40 11.30
N PRO A 148 -27.84 20.74 11.53
CA PRO A 148 -27.94 19.61 12.44
C PRO A 148 -27.00 18.48 12.02
N LYS A 149 -26.53 17.69 12.98
CA LYS A 149 -25.69 16.52 12.71
C LYS A 149 -26.56 15.42 12.11
N LEU A 150 -26.37 15.16 10.81
CA LEU A 150 -27.02 14.06 10.10
C LEU A 150 -26.43 12.73 10.56
N GLU A 151 -27.29 11.73 10.77
CA GLU A 151 -26.88 10.34 10.93
C GLU A 151 -26.38 9.81 9.57
N SER A 152 -25.26 9.07 9.57
CA SER A 152 -24.67 8.47 8.37
C SER A 152 -24.30 7.02 8.65
N GLN A 153 -24.64 6.12 7.72
CA GLN A 153 -24.25 4.70 7.78
C GLN A 153 -22.74 4.52 7.59
N VAL A 154 -22.07 5.51 7.00
CA VAL A 154 -20.67 5.50 6.56
C VAL A 154 -19.71 6.02 7.67
N CYS A 155 -20.21 6.26 8.88
CA CYS A 155 -19.45 6.90 9.95
C CYS A 155 -18.37 6.03 10.63
N ASP A 156 -18.51 4.70 10.68
CA ASP A 156 -17.46 3.80 11.17
C ASP A 156 -16.80 3.04 10.02
N SER A 157 -15.59 3.48 9.62
CA SER A 157 -14.79 2.80 8.59
C SER A 157 -14.28 1.41 9.00
N ASN A 158 -14.50 0.97 10.24
CA ASN A 158 -14.21 -0.38 10.70
C ASN A 158 -15.20 -1.42 10.12
N VAL A 159 -16.39 -1.01 9.65
CA VAL A 159 -17.34 -1.93 8.99
C VAL A 159 -16.79 -2.58 7.71
N ILE A 160 -15.71 -2.03 7.14
CA ILE A 160 -14.93 -2.62 6.03
C ILE A 160 -14.04 -3.75 6.59
N THR A 161 -14.66 -4.80 7.13
CA THR A 161 -14.01 -5.98 7.71
C THR A 161 -14.90 -7.21 7.50
N PRO A 162 -14.36 -8.40 7.18
CA PRO A 162 -15.13 -9.63 6.96
C PRO A 162 -16.15 -9.96 8.03
N GLY A 163 -17.33 -10.43 7.61
CA GLY A 163 -18.43 -10.82 8.51
C GLY A 163 -19.31 -9.67 9.00
N THR A 164 -19.02 -8.41 8.66
CA THR A 164 -19.97 -7.31 8.91
C THR A 164 -21.17 -7.39 7.95
N GLU A 165 -22.29 -6.81 8.36
CA GLU A 165 -23.48 -6.69 7.50
C GLU A 165 -23.16 -5.95 6.19
N PHE A 166 -22.37 -4.86 6.28
CA PHE A 166 -21.88 -4.12 5.12
C PHE A 166 -21.19 -5.01 4.09
N MET A 167 -20.23 -5.85 4.49
CA MET A 167 -19.50 -6.72 3.55
C MET A 167 -20.42 -7.78 2.91
N ALA A 168 -21.45 -8.25 3.63
CA ALA A 168 -22.42 -9.21 3.09
C ALA A 168 -23.38 -8.56 2.08
N VAL A 169 -23.83 -7.33 2.33
CA VAL A 169 -24.63 -6.54 1.34
C VAL A 169 -23.76 -6.16 0.14
N LEU A 170 -22.48 -5.79 0.36
CA LEU A 170 -21.54 -5.48 -0.71
C LEU A 170 -21.32 -6.66 -1.67
N SER A 171 -21.18 -7.90 -1.16
CA SER A 171 -21.09 -9.08 -2.03
C SER A 171 -22.33 -9.21 -2.94
N ILE A 172 -23.54 -9.00 -2.40
CA ILE A 172 -24.79 -9.07 -3.17
C ILE A 172 -24.88 -7.92 -4.19
N ALA A 173 -24.46 -6.70 -3.81
CA ALA A 173 -24.39 -5.54 -4.69
C ALA A 173 -23.42 -5.76 -5.87
N LEU A 174 -22.24 -6.33 -5.61
CA LEU A 174 -21.24 -6.64 -6.64
C LEU A 174 -21.70 -7.78 -7.57
N GLN A 175 -22.38 -8.81 -7.05
CA GLN A 175 -23.02 -9.84 -7.88
C GLN A 175 -24.02 -9.22 -8.88
N TYR A 176 -24.90 -8.33 -8.41
CA TYR A 176 -25.83 -7.59 -9.28
C TYR A 176 -25.09 -6.74 -10.33
N TYR A 177 -24.06 -5.99 -9.94
CA TYR A 177 -23.25 -5.19 -10.86
C TYR A 177 -22.56 -6.03 -11.94
N ILE A 178 -22.00 -7.19 -11.58
CA ILE A 178 -21.38 -8.13 -12.53
C ILE A 178 -22.42 -8.67 -13.52
N HIS A 179 -23.61 -9.07 -13.05
CA HIS A 179 -24.72 -9.44 -13.93
C HIS A 179 -25.15 -8.26 -14.82
N LEU A 180 -25.23 -7.04 -14.29
CA LEU A 180 -25.64 -5.84 -15.02
C LEU A 180 -24.65 -5.49 -16.15
N ARG A 181 -23.33 -5.58 -15.90
CA ARG A 181 -22.29 -5.32 -16.91
C ARG A 181 -22.20 -6.43 -17.95
N LEU A 182 -22.13 -7.70 -17.54
CA LEU A 182 -22.03 -8.84 -18.48
C LEU A 182 -23.24 -8.99 -19.43
N ASN A 183 -24.43 -8.49 -19.05
CA ASN A 183 -25.60 -8.48 -19.93
C ASN A 183 -25.63 -7.30 -20.92
N ASN A 184 -25.02 -6.16 -20.61
CA ASN A 184 -25.24 -4.90 -21.34
C ASN A 184 -23.98 -4.26 -21.95
N ASP A 185 -22.78 -4.51 -21.41
CA ASP A 185 -21.53 -3.93 -21.90
C ASP A 185 -20.86 -4.83 -22.96
N PRO A 186 -20.57 -4.33 -24.18
CA PRO A 186 -19.95 -5.12 -25.25
C PRO A 186 -18.55 -5.67 -24.92
N GLY A 187 -17.73 -4.93 -24.15
CA GLY A 187 -16.37 -5.33 -23.79
C GLY A 187 -16.34 -6.36 -22.67
N TRP A 188 -17.32 -6.35 -21.76
CA TRP A 188 -17.46 -7.39 -20.72
C TRP A 188 -17.92 -8.73 -21.31
N ARG A 189 -18.67 -8.75 -22.41
CA ARG A 189 -19.39 -9.93 -22.92
C ARG A 189 -18.54 -11.21 -23.10
N SER A 190 -17.26 -11.08 -23.45
CA SER A 190 -16.31 -12.21 -23.63
C SER A 190 -15.46 -12.51 -22.40
N VAL A 191 -15.49 -11.63 -21.39
CA VAL A 191 -14.69 -11.72 -20.16
C VAL A 191 -15.36 -12.68 -19.18
N LYS A 192 -14.55 -13.48 -18.48
CA LYS A 192 -15.00 -14.20 -17.27
C LYS A 192 -14.77 -13.29 -16.08
N VAL A 193 -15.71 -13.24 -15.14
CA VAL A 193 -15.53 -12.48 -13.89
C VAL A 193 -15.45 -13.47 -12.73
N ILE A 194 -14.42 -13.36 -11.89
CA ILE A 194 -14.35 -14.06 -10.61
C ILE A 194 -14.56 -13.04 -9.49
N LEU A 195 -15.52 -13.29 -8.60
CA LEU A 195 -15.71 -12.55 -7.36
C LEU A 195 -15.27 -13.44 -6.19
N SER A 196 -14.20 -13.02 -5.51
CA SER A 196 -13.72 -13.64 -4.28
C SER A 196 -14.07 -12.73 -3.11
N ASP A 197 -15.22 -12.97 -2.49
CA ASP A 197 -15.77 -12.08 -1.47
C ASP A 197 -15.16 -12.28 -0.07
N ALA A 198 -15.65 -11.51 0.90
CA ALA A 198 -15.12 -11.51 2.27
C ALA A 198 -15.37 -12.81 3.06
N ASN A 199 -16.21 -13.74 2.56
CA ASN A 199 -16.41 -15.06 3.14
C ASN A 199 -15.43 -16.12 2.59
N VAL A 200 -14.66 -15.80 1.54
CA VAL A 200 -13.47 -16.57 1.13
C VAL A 200 -12.25 -16.10 1.94
N PRO A 201 -11.54 -16.96 2.70
CA PRO A 201 -10.39 -16.55 3.52
C PRO A 201 -9.18 -16.03 2.71
N GLY A 202 -8.31 -15.28 3.37
CA GLY A 202 -7.12 -14.64 2.80
C GLY A 202 -7.31 -13.15 2.51
N GLU A 203 -6.20 -12.41 2.46
CA GLU A 203 -6.15 -11.00 2.03
C GLU A 203 -6.31 -10.90 0.51
N GLY A 204 -6.97 -9.86 -0.01
CA GLY A 204 -7.36 -9.75 -1.42
C GLY A 204 -6.17 -9.91 -2.38
N GLU A 205 -5.06 -9.23 -2.09
CA GLU A 205 -3.80 -9.37 -2.82
C GLU A 205 -3.26 -10.82 -2.80
N HIS A 206 -3.29 -11.49 -1.65
CA HIS A 206 -2.79 -12.87 -1.52
C HIS A 206 -3.73 -13.90 -2.15
N LYS A 207 -5.04 -13.64 -2.26
CA LYS A 207 -5.96 -14.45 -3.08
C LYS A 207 -5.61 -14.35 -4.56
N ILE A 208 -5.42 -13.13 -5.07
CA ILE A 208 -4.99 -12.85 -6.45
C ILE A 208 -3.66 -13.56 -6.77
N MET A 209 -2.66 -13.43 -5.90
CA MET A 209 -1.37 -14.08 -6.11
C MET A 209 -1.46 -15.60 -6.03
N SER A 210 -2.33 -16.15 -5.17
CA SER A 210 -2.58 -17.59 -5.11
C SER A 210 -3.30 -18.11 -6.35
N TYR A 211 -4.22 -17.33 -6.95
CA TYR A 211 -4.76 -17.62 -8.28
C TYR A 211 -3.62 -17.68 -9.31
N ILE A 212 -2.81 -16.62 -9.43
CA ILE A 212 -1.76 -16.53 -10.45
C ILE A 212 -0.77 -17.69 -10.31
N ARG A 213 -0.16 -17.90 -9.13
CA ARG A 213 0.83 -18.97 -8.89
C ARG A 213 0.29 -20.36 -9.24
N LEU A 214 -0.99 -20.65 -8.98
CA LEU A 214 -1.62 -21.94 -9.28
C LEU A 214 -2.07 -22.12 -10.74
N GLN A 215 -2.02 -21.08 -11.58
CA GLN A 215 -2.22 -21.23 -13.03
C GLN A 215 -0.92 -21.57 -13.77
N ARG A 216 0.18 -20.91 -13.40
CA ARG A 216 1.43 -20.81 -14.19
C ARG A 216 2.02 -22.14 -14.68
N ASN A 217 1.88 -23.21 -13.90
CA ASN A 217 2.54 -24.49 -14.14
C ASN A 217 1.61 -25.54 -14.77
N LEU A 218 0.37 -25.17 -15.13
CA LEU A 218 -0.66 -26.13 -15.55
C LEU A 218 -0.84 -26.18 -17.08
N PRO A 219 -1.22 -27.36 -17.64
CA PRO A 219 -1.43 -27.50 -19.08
C PRO A 219 -2.43 -26.48 -19.62
N GLY A 220 -2.07 -25.83 -20.73
CA GLY A 220 -2.91 -24.84 -21.39
C GLY A 220 -2.84 -23.42 -20.80
N TYR A 221 -2.11 -23.18 -19.70
CA TYR A 221 -1.74 -21.83 -19.31
C TYR A 221 -0.93 -21.15 -20.43
N ASP A 222 -1.16 -19.85 -20.62
CA ASP A 222 -0.48 -19.03 -21.62
C ASP A 222 0.68 -18.28 -20.94
N PRO A 223 1.95 -18.64 -21.22
CA PRO A 223 3.12 -18.01 -20.61
C PRO A 223 3.35 -16.56 -21.07
N ASN A 224 2.49 -16.02 -21.94
CA ASN A 224 2.47 -14.64 -22.38
C ASN A 224 1.23 -13.87 -21.89
N THR A 225 0.49 -14.41 -20.90
CA THR A 225 -0.66 -13.74 -20.29
C THR A 225 -0.29 -12.35 -19.79
N HIS A 226 -1.00 -11.31 -20.23
CA HIS A 226 -0.78 -9.94 -19.78
C HIS A 226 -1.61 -9.63 -18.53
N HIS A 227 -0.94 -9.45 -17.39
CA HIS A 227 -1.54 -9.23 -16.06
C HIS A 227 -1.52 -7.75 -15.69
N CYS A 228 -2.68 -7.20 -15.29
CA CYS A 228 -2.80 -5.86 -14.71
C CYS A 228 -3.43 -5.95 -13.32
N LEU A 229 -2.73 -5.48 -12.29
CA LEU A 229 -3.22 -5.47 -10.91
C LEU A 229 -3.50 -4.03 -10.47
N TYR A 230 -4.76 -3.70 -10.16
CA TYR A 230 -5.08 -2.46 -9.47
C TYR A 230 -4.84 -2.59 -7.97
N GLY A 231 -4.12 -1.62 -7.41
CA GLY A 231 -3.98 -1.41 -5.96
C GLY A 231 -2.93 -0.35 -5.64
N LEU A 232 -2.99 0.24 -4.45
CA LEU A 232 -2.09 1.34 -4.08
C LEU A 232 -0.83 0.89 -3.33
N ASP A 233 -0.89 -0.29 -2.68
CA ASP A 233 0.09 -0.75 -1.69
C ASP A 233 1.43 -1.18 -2.29
N ALA A 234 2.49 -1.08 -1.47
CA ALA A 234 3.86 -1.33 -1.91
C ALA A 234 4.20 -2.83 -1.99
N ASP A 235 3.58 -3.64 -1.15
CA ASP A 235 3.77 -5.08 -1.07
C ASP A 235 3.31 -5.76 -2.38
N LEU A 236 2.32 -5.20 -3.09
CA LEU A 236 1.91 -5.58 -4.45
C LEU A 236 3.08 -5.64 -5.46
N ILE A 237 4.08 -4.77 -5.32
CA ILE A 237 5.26 -4.72 -6.21
C ILE A 237 6.17 -5.93 -5.96
N MET A 238 6.32 -6.31 -4.68
CA MET A 238 7.10 -7.47 -4.27
C MET A 238 6.38 -8.78 -4.61
N LEU A 239 5.06 -8.82 -4.39
CA LEU A 239 4.20 -9.94 -4.77
C LEU A 239 4.21 -10.16 -6.29
N ALA A 240 4.10 -9.09 -7.09
CA ALA A 240 4.18 -9.16 -8.55
C ALA A 240 5.55 -9.68 -9.02
N LEU A 241 6.66 -9.22 -8.44
CA LEU A 241 8.00 -9.77 -8.70
C LEU A 241 8.07 -11.26 -8.31
N ALA A 242 7.54 -11.65 -7.15
CA ALA A 242 7.49 -13.04 -6.65
C ALA A 242 6.63 -13.98 -7.51
N THR A 243 5.78 -13.47 -8.42
CA THR A 243 5.11 -14.32 -9.41
C THR A 243 6.09 -14.85 -10.47
N HIS A 244 7.18 -14.13 -10.77
CA HIS A 244 8.02 -14.30 -11.97
C HIS A 244 7.23 -14.32 -13.30
N GLU A 245 6.05 -13.71 -13.36
CA GLU A 245 5.44 -13.34 -14.64
C GLU A 245 6.17 -12.13 -15.23
N VAL A 246 6.34 -12.14 -16.56
CA VAL A 246 7.09 -11.08 -17.26
C VAL A 246 6.16 -9.93 -17.62
N HIS A 247 4.98 -10.23 -18.19
CA HIS A 247 4.02 -9.23 -18.66
C HIS A 247 3.07 -8.80 -17.53
N PHE A 248 3.64 -8.19 -16.49
CA PHE A 248 2.91 -7.75 -15.30
C PHE A 248 3.02 -6.23 -15.11
N SER A 249 1.87 -5.56 -14.99
CA SER A 249 1.76 -4.14 -14.63
C SER A 249 0.93 -3.96 -13.37
N ILE A 250 1.24 -2.94 -12.57
CA ILE A 250 0.40 -2.49 -11.45
C ILE A 250 -0.21 -1.12 -11.80
N LEU A 251 -1.54 -1.04 -11.79
CA LEU A 251 -2.30 0.19 -12.03
C LEU A 251 -2.61 0.88 -10.70
N ARG A 252 -2.37 2.20 -10.63
CA ARG A 252 -2.52 2.98 -9.39
C ARG A 252 -2.79 4.46 -9.65
N GLU A 253 -3.46 5.13 -8.72
CA GLU A 253 -3.58 6.61 -8.74
C GLU A 253 -2.19 7.27 -8.64
N ILE A 254 -2.02 8.42 -9.30
CA ILE A 254 -0.83 9.27 -9.11
C ILE A 254 -0.90 9.93 -7.73
N VAL A 255 -0.14 9.40 -6.78
CA VAL A 255 -0.02 9.97 -5.43
C VAL A 255 1.04 11.09 -5.38
N PHE A 256 1.99 11.11 -6.33
CA PHE A 256 3.06 12.11 -6.44
C PHE A 256 3.40 12.40 -7.90
N THR A 257 3.47 13.67 -8.29
CA THR A 257 3.80 14.08 -9.65
C THR A 257 5.31 14.33 -9.79
N PRO A 258 6.06 13.54 -10.57
CA PRO A 258 7.51 13.72 -10.68
C PRO A 258 7.85 15.09 -11.31
N GLY A 259 8.58 15.93 -10.58
CA GLY A 259 9.05 17.23 -11.08
C GLY A 259 8.14 18.43 -10.78
N GLN A 260 6.85 18.22 -10.47
CA GLN A 260 6.11 19.26 -9.74
C GLN A 260 6.54 19.23 -8.27
N GLN A 261 6.80 20.39 -7.68
CA GLN A 261 7.11 20.50 -6.25
C GLN A 261 5.83 20.43 -5.43
N ASP A 262 5.19 19.25 -5.42
CA ASP A 262 3.82 19.08 -4.95
C ASP A 262 3.55 19.64 -3.55
N LYS A 263 2.29 20.03 -3.36
CA LYS A 263 1.77 20.63 -2.13
C LYS A 263 1.83 19.59 -1.00
N CYS A 264 2.53 19.93 0.07
CA CYS A 264 2.58 19.17 1.31
C CYS A 264 1.17 18.84 1.82
N PHE A 265 0.83 17.55 1.87
CA PHE A 265 -0.49 17.03 2.26
C PHE A 265 -1.02 17.59 3.61
N MET A 266 -0.13 18.04 4.51
CA MET A 266 -0.48 18.56 5.84
C MET A 266 -0.82 20.06 5.88
N CYS A 267 -0.38 20.86 4.91
CA CYS A 267 -0.52 22.33 4.94
C CYS A 267 -0.81 23.00 3.59
N GLY A 268 -0.85 22.24 2.48
CA GLY A 268 -1.08 22.75 1.13
C GLY A 268 0.08 23.57 0.53
N GLN A 269 1.22 23.71 1.23
CA GLN A 269 2.38 24.46 0.75
C GLN A 269 3.35 23.57 -0.04
N MET A 270 3.92 24.09 -1.12
CA MET A 270 4.83 23.35 -2.01
C MET A 270 6.21 23.08 -1.38
N GLY A 271 6.92 22.08 -1.93
CA GLY A 271 8.36 21.89 -1.73
C GLY A 271 8.81 21.11 -0.50
N HIS A 272 7.92 20.44 0.24
CA HIS A 272 8.31 19.58 1.36
C HIS A 272 7.32 18.42 1.65
N LEU A 273 7.80 17.37 2.32
CA LEU A 273 6.98 16.22 2.73
C LEU A 273 6.07 16.56 3.92
N ALA A 274 4.93 15.89 4.03
CA ALA A 274 4.05 15.88 5.20
C ALA A 274 4.80 15.73 6.55
N ALA A 275 5.72 14.78 6.64
CA ALA A 275 6.52 14.55 7.84
C ALA A 275 7.46 15.73 8.19
N ASN A 276 7.88 16.46 7.16
CA ASN A 276 8.79 17.60 7.23
C ASN A 276 8.02 18.94 7.28
N CYS A 277 6.69 18.90 7.45
CA CYS A 277 5.83 20.09 7.47
C CYS A 277 6.18 21.02 8.63
N GLU A 278 6.44 22.30 8.34
CA GLU A 278 6.77 23.29 9.36
C GLU A 278 5.54 23.84 10.11
N GLY A 279 4.36 23.20 9.95
CA GLY A 279 3.09 23.57 10.60
C GLY A 279 2.44 24.87 10.07
N LYS A 280 3.15 25.61 9.19
CA LYS A 280 2.75 26.92 8.69
C LYS A 280 1.48 26.85 7.83
N ALA A 281 0.49 27.68 8.16
CA ALA A 281 -0.77 27.78 7.43
C ALA A 281 -0.58 28.10 5.93
N LYS A 282 -1.54 27.68 5.09
CA LYS A 282 -1.56 27.99 3.65
C LYS A 282 -1.48 29.51 3.46
N ARG A 283 -0.59 29.99 2.56
CA ARG A 283 -0.67 31.38 2.08
C ARG A 283 -1.93 31.54 1.24
N LYS A 284 -2.80 32.48 1.60
CA LYS A 284 -4.04 32.77 0.88
C LYS A 284 -3.78 33.05 -0.61
N SER A 285 -4.62 32.51 -1.48
CA SER A 285 -4.76 32.98 -2.88
C SER A 285 -5.81 34.10 -2.92
N GLY A 286 -5.35 35.35 -3.02
CA GLY A 286 -6.23 36.53 -2.89
C GLY A 286 -6.54 36.89 -1.44
N GLU A 287 -7.50 37.78 -1.24
CA GLU A 287 -7.85 38.31 0.09
C GLU A 287 -8.69 37.31 0.90
N PHE A 288 -9.48 36.47 0.22
CA PHE A 288 -10.41 35.48 0.80
C PHE A 288 -10.06 34.00 0.51
N ASP A 289 -8.89 33.70 -0.06
CA ASP A 289 -8.48 32.34 -0.46
C ASP A 289 -9.38 31.72 -1.55
N GLU A 290 -9.87 32.56 -2.46
CA GLU A 290 -10.87 32.26 -3.49
C GLU A 290 -10.50 31.04 -4.35
N LYS A 291 -11.47 30.13 -4.51
CA LYS A 291 -11.46 29.09 -5.55
C LYS A 291 -12.13 29.69 -6.80
N SER A 292 -11.54 29.46 -7.98
CA SER A 292 -12.18 29.76 -9.26
C SER A 292 -13.44 28.91 -9.45
N GLU A 293 -14.56 29.53 -9.81
CA GLU A 293 -15.87 28.87 -10.00
C GLU A 293 -16.00 28.06 -11.32
N ASP A 294 -14.91 27.43 -11.78
CA ASP A 294 -14.96 26.43 -12.86
C ASP A 294 -15.23 25.05 -12.26
N THR A 295 -16.49 24.61 -12.31
CA THR A 295 -16.99 23.38 -11.67
C THR A 295 -16.67 22.09 -12.44
N THR A 296 -15.43 21.96 -12.91
CA THR A 296 -14.84 20.68 -13.34
C THR A 296 -13.82 20.21 -12.30
N VAL A 297 -14.23 19.29 -11.42
CA VAL A 297 -13.29 18.65 -10.51
C VAL A 297 -12.34 17.79 -11.33
N ALA A 298 -11.07 18.21 -11.40
CA ALA A 298 -10.06 17.50 -12.19
C ALA A 298 -9.92 16.05 -11.70
N LYS A 299 -10.26 15.09 -12.56
CA LYS A 299 -10.09 13.66 -12.30
C LYS A 299 -8.67 13.37 -11.84
N LYS A 300 -8.52 12.56 -10.79
CA LYS A 300 -7.21 12.01 -10.42
C LYS A 300 -6.63 11.20 -11.59
N PRO A 301 -5.41 11.49 -12.08
CA PRO A 301 -4.76 10.69 -13.11
C PRO A 301 -4.21 9.37 -12.54
N TYR A 302 -3.88 8.44 -13.44
CA TYR A 302 -3.40 7.09 -13.14
C TYR A 302 -2.03 6.82 -13.77
N GLN A 303 -1.30 5.88 -13.18
CA GLN A 303 -0.01 5.37 -13.66
C GLN A 303 0.00 3.84 -13.68
N LEU A 304 0.68 3.28 -14.68
CA LEU A 304 1.10 1.89 -14.75
C LEU A 304 2.56 1.78 -14.26
N LEU A 305 2.81 0.81 -13.39
CA LEU A 305 4.13 0.42 -12.90
C LEU A 305 4.48 -0.92 -13.56
N ASN A 306 5.43 -0.92 -14.48
CA ASN A 306 5.73 -2.06 -15.35
C ASN A 306 6.86 -2.93 -14.79
N ILE A 307 6.53 -4.16 -14.38
CA ILE A 307 7.42 -5.05 -13.63
C ILE A 307 8.58 -5.56 -14.50
N TRP A 308 8.39 -5.75 -15.81
CA TRP A 308 9.49 -6.09 -16.73
C TRP A 308 10.56 -5.00 -16.76
N THR A 309 10.17 -3.72 -16.80
CA THR A 309 11.12 -2.59 -16.76
C THR A 309 11.86 -2.53 -15.42
N LEU A 310 11.18 -2.84 -14.30
CA LEU A 310 11.85 -2.95 -13.00
C LEU A 310 12.87 -4.10 -12.98
N ARG A 311 12.54 -5.24 -13.59
CA ARG A 311 13.46 -6.38 -13.74
C ARG A 311 14.67 -6.01 -14.60
N GLU A 312 14.51 -5.24 -15.68
CA GLU A 312 15.65 -4.68 -16.43
C GLU A 312 16.56 -3.80 -15.55
N TYR A 313 15.99 -2.87 -14.76
CA TYR A 313 16.77 -2.03 -13.84
C TYR A 313 17.55 -2.87 -12.80
N LEU A 314 16.92 -3.88 -12.20
CA LEU A 314 17.57 -4.78 -11.25
C LEU A 314 18.70 -5.60 -11.91
N GLU A 315 18.51 -6.06 -13.14
CA GLU A 315 19.53 -6.79 -13.91
C GLU A 315 20.77 -5.91 -14.15
N TYR A 316 20.61 -4.62 -14.46
CA TYR A 316 21.73 -3.68 -14.59
C TYR A 316 22.38 -3.33 -13.25
N GLU A 317 21.57 -3.00 -12.23
CA GLU A 317 22.04 -2.68 -10.87
C GLU A 317 22.88 -3.82 -10.29
N MET A 318 22.48 -5.08 -10.53
CA MET A 318 23.12 -6.27 -9.99
C MET A 318 24.11 -6.94 -10.95
N ARG A 319 24.70 -6.21 -11.90
CA ARG A 319 25.86 -6.72 -12.65
C ARG A 319 27.12 -6.75 -11.80
N PHE A 320 27.73 -7.92 -11.70
CA PHE A 320 28.98 -8.17 -10.98
C PHE A 320 30.17 -8.25 -11.95
N PRO A 321 31.24 -7.47 -11.76
CA PRO A 321 32.48 -7.66 -12.49
C PRO A 321 33.20 -8.91 -11.96
N ASN A 322 33.49 -9.88 -12.84
CA ASN A 322 34.19 -11.14 -12.52
C ASN A 322 33.57 -11.92 -11.34
N PRO A 323 32.33 -12.43 -11.47
CA PRO A 323 31.67 -13.18 -10.39
C PRO A 323 32.39 -14.51 -10.11
N THR A 324 32.30 -14.99 -8.86
CA THR A 324 32.94 -16.24 -8.41
C THR A 324 32.12 -17.50 -8.74
N PHE A 325 30.87 -17.33 -9.13
CA PHE A 325 29.95 -18.38 -9.59
C PHE A 325 29.02 -17.84 -10.69
N GLU A 326 28.27 -18.72 -11.36
CA GLU A 326 27.30 -18.31 -12.39
C GLU A 326 26.09 -17.61 -11.75
N VAL A 327 25.82 -16.37 -12.15
CA VAL A 327 24.80 -15.52 -11.53
C VAL A 327 23.47 -15.68 -12.25
N ASP A 328 22.61 -16.53 -11.70
CA ASP A 328 21.16 -16.52 -11.94
C ASP A 328 20.57 -15.18 -11.46
N PHE A 329 19.74 -14.56 -12.31
CA PHE A 329 19.04 -13.31 -12.03
C PHE A 329 17.73 -13.51 -11.27
N GLU A 330 17.05 -14.64 -11.41
CA GLU A 330 15.76 -14.86 -10.74
C GLU A 330 15.95 -14.97 -9.22
N ARG A 331 17.06 -15.56 -8.78
CA ARG A 331 17.46 -15.58 -7.36
C ARG A 331 17.87 -14.22 -6.82
N ILE A 332 18.27 -13.29 -7.69
CA ILE A 332 18.51 -11.88 -7.32
C ILE A 332 17.17 -11.16 -7.12
N VAL A 333 16.12 -11.54 -7.86
CA VAL A 333 14.75 -11.06 -7.61
C VAL A 333 14.24 -11.62 -6.27
N ASP A 334 14.43 -12.92 -6.01
CA ASP A 334 14.09 -13.55 -4.71
C ASP A 334 14.79 -12.84 -3.54
N ASP A 335 16.12 -12.67 -3.62
CA ASP A 335 16.91 -11.98 -2.59
C ASP A 335 16.56 -10.49 -2.46
N PHE A 336 16.13 -9.81 -3.54
CA PHE A 336 15.68 -8.42 -3.49
C PHE A 336 14.37 -8.26 -2.70
N ILE A 337 13.41 -9.16 -2.93
CA ILE A 337 12.15 -9.21 -2.18
C ILE A 337 12.45 -9.48 -0.69
N PHE A 338 13.27 -10.49 -0.40
CA PHE A 338 13.67 -10.84 0.96
C PHE A 338 14.41 -9.69 1.67
N MET A 339 15.31 -8.99 0.98
CA MET A 339 15.98 -7.79 1.51
C MET A 339 14.97 -6.71 1.94
N CYS A 340 13.89 -6.51 1.19
CA CYS A 340 12.90 -5.49 1.50
C CYS A 340 12.05 -5.81 2.75
N PHE A 341 11.93 -7.08 3.15
CA PHE A 341 11.24 -7.46 4.39
C PHE A 341 11.90 -6.86 5.65
N PHE A 342 13.23 -6.73 5.68
CA PHE A 342 13.97 -6.13 6.81
C PHE A 342 13.61 -4.66 7.08
N VAL A 343 13.08 -3.95 6.09
CA VAL A 343 12.65 -2.54 6.22
C VAL A 343 11.23 -2.42 6.81
N GLY A 344 10.61 -3.56 7.16
CA GLY A 344 9.38 -3.69 7.94
C GLY A 344 8.12 -3.79 7.07
N ASN A 345 7.66 -5.02 6.83
CA ASN A 345 6.38 -5.31 6.18
C ASN A 345 5.18 -5.06 7.13
N ASP A 346 4.01 -5.67 6.87
CA ASP A 346 2.82 -5.57 7.73
C ASP A 346 2.77 -6.58 8.89
N PHE A 347 3.62 -7.61 8.83
CA PHE A 347 3.64 -8.77 9.74
C PHE A 347 4.75 -8.67 10.80
N LEU A 348 5.81 -7.90 10.49
CA LEU A 348 6.97 -7.65 11.35
C LEU A 348 7.25 -6.14 11.49
N PRO A 349 7.54 -5.64 12.70
CA PRO A 349 8.00 -4.26 12.88
C PRO A 349 9.32 -4.03 12.15
N HIS A 350 9.50 -2.80 11.65
CA HIS A 350 10.76 -2.35 11.06
C HIS A 350 11.90 -2.40 12.08
N MET A 351 13.08 -2.84 11.65
CA MET A 351 14.29 -2.76 12.47
C MET A 351 14.61 -1.29 12.80
N PRO A 352 15.02 -0.95 14.03
CA PRO A 352 15.45 0.41 14.38
C PRO A 352 16.53 0.96 13.43
N THR A 353 17.37 0.06 12.92
CA THR A 353 18.49 0.29 12.00
C THR A 353 18.05 0.73 10.59
N LEU A 354 16.84 0.37 10.13
CA LEU A 354 16.47 0.43 8.72
C LEU A 354 15.19 1.26 8.48
N GLU A 355 15.36 2.48 7.96
CA GLU A 355 14.25 3.33 7.47
C GLU A 355 14.47 3.74 6.00
N ILE A 356 13.45 3.58 5.15
CA ILE A 356 13.53 3.92 3.71
C ILE A 356 14.01 5.37 3.49
N ARG A 357 13.55 6.31 4.34
CA ARG A 357 13.89 7.73 4.26
C ARG A 357 15.37 8.03 4.59
N GLU A 358 16.03 7.11 5.28
CA GLU A 358 17.48 7.12 5.54
C GLU A 358 18.24 6.22 4.54
N GLY A 359 17.62 5.89 3.41
CA GLY A 359 18.26 5.13 2.33
C GLY A 359 18.48 3.65 2.63
N ALA A 360 17.75 3.05 3.57
CA ALA A 360 17.93 1.65 3.99
C ALA A 360 17.99 0.64 2.83
N ILE A 361 17.15 0.79 1.80
CA ILE A 361 17.16 -0.10 0.63
C ILE A 361 18.47 0.05 -0.16
N ASN A 362 19.00 1.26 -0.32
CA ASN A 362 20.29 1.47 -0.97
C ASN A 362 21.45 0.89 -0.14
N LEU A 363 21.37 0.91 1.19
CA LEU A 363 22.33 0.22 2.07
C LEU A 363 22.28 -1.30 1.88
N LEU A 364 21.08 -1.90 1.90
CA LEU A 364 20.88 -3.34 1.71
C LEU A 364 21.44 -3.79 0.35
N LEU A 365 21.09 -3.09 -0.74
CA LEU A 365 21.61 -3.35 -2.09
C LEU A 365 23.14 -3.24 -2.15
N ALA A 366 23.74 -2.22 -1.52
CA ALA A 366 25.18 -2.01 -1.52
C ALA A 366 25.93 -3.08 -0.72
N VAL A 367 25.41 -3.50 0.44
CA VAL A 367 25.97 -4.60 1.23
C VAL A 367 25.82 -5.92 0.49
N TYR A 368 24.64 -6.21 -0.09
CA TYR A 368 24.41 -7.43 -0.86
C TYR A 368 25.37 -7.55 -2.05
N LYS A 369 25.53 -6.46 -2.82
CA LYS A 369 26.46 -6.42 -3.96
C LYS A 369 27.94 -6.55 -3.54
N LYS A 370 28.27 -6.23 -2.28
CA LYS A 370 29.61 -6.45 -1.70
C LYS A 370 29.80 -7.88 -1.18
N GLU A 371 28.82 -8.45 -0.50
CA GLU A 371 28.97 -9.75 0.19
C GLU A 371 28.57 -10.97 -0.63
N LEU A 372 27.76 -10.88 -1.70
CA LEU A 372 27.24 -12.06 -2.43
C LEU A 372 28.35 -13.02 -2.90
N MET A 373 29.47 -12.47 -3.40
CA MET A 373 30.63 -13.24 -3.86
C MET A 373 31.45 -13.87 -2.72
N VAL A 374 31.29 -13.37 -1.49
CA VAL A 374 31.88 -13.90 -0.25
C VAL A 374 30.99 -15.01 0.34
N MET A 375 29.67 -14.84 0.29
CA MET A 375 28.67 -15.81 0.76
C MET A 375 28.55 -17.05 -0.16
N GLY A 376 29.13 -17.01 -1.35
CA GLY A 376 29.13 -18.12 -2.31
C GLY A 376 27.73 -18.53 -2.76
N GLY A 377 26.80 -17.57 -2.86
CA GLY A 377 25.43 -17.79 -3.30
C GLY A 377 24.38 -17.00 -2.52
N TYR A 378 23.13 -17.18 -2.93
CA TYR A 378 21.95 -16.40 -2.57
C TYR A 378 21.49 -16.54 -1.11
N LEU A 379 20.79 -15.51 -0.62
CA LEU A 379 20.11 -15.53 0.68
C LEU A 379 18.92 -16.50 0.69
N THR A 380 18.33 -16.78 -0.48
CA THR A 380 17.10 -17.57 -0.62
C THR A 380 17.18 -18.61 -1.74
N ASP A 381 16.38 -19.67 -1.62
CA ASP A 381 16.00 -20.59 -2.70
C ASP A 381 14.47 -20.58 -2.81
N GLY A 382 13.94 -19.54 -3.47
CA GLY A 382 12.50 -19.28 -3.52
C GLY A 382 11.94 -19.11 -2.12
N CYS A 383 10.95 -19.93 -1.73
CA CYS A 383 10.36 -19.87 -0.40
C CYS A 383 11.32 -20.17 0.77
N GLN A 384 12.52 -20.74 0.52
CA GLN A 384 13.44 -21.21 1.57
C GLN A 384 14.58 -20.22 1.87
N PRO A 385 14.63 -19.58 3.06
CA PRO A 385 15.72 -18.67 3.43
C PRO A 385 16.95 -19.42 3.97
N ASN A 386 18.15 -19.12 3.47
CA ASN A 386 19.41 -19.68 3.94
C ASN A 386 19.91 -18.92 5.18
N LEU A 387 19.53 -19.39 6.37
CA LEU A 387 19.79 -18.70 7.64
C LEU A 387 21.26 -18.35 7.90
N SER A 388 22.21 -19.18 7.45
CA SER A 388 23.66 -18.92 7.61
C SER A 388 24.15 -17.75 6.75
N ARG A 389 23.70 -17.66 5.48
CA ARG A 389 24.01 -16.51 4.61
C ARG A 389 23.27 -15.25 5.05
N ILE A 390 22.04 -15.40 5.52
CA ILE A 390 21.24 -14.31 6.07
C ILE A 390 21.91 -13.71 7.31
N GLU A 391 22.47 -14.54 8.21
CA GLU A 391 23.29 -14.07 9.33
C GLU A 391 24.51 -13.28 8.85
N HIS A 392 25.28 -13.81 7.88
CA HIS A 392 26.44 -13.11 7.32
C HIS A 392 26.06 -11.73 6.74
N PHE A 393 25.00 -11.68 5.93
CA PHE A 393 24.49 -10.45 5.33
C PHE A 393 23.99 -9.44 6.37
N ILE A 394 23.14 -9.86 7.32
CA ILE A 394 22.54 -8.93 8.29
C ILE A 394 23.54 -8.45 9.33
N GLN A 395 24.58 -9.25 9.65
CA GLN A 395 25.73 -8.79 10.44
C GLN A 395 26.59 -7.76 9.69
N ALA A 396 26.77 -7.93 8.37
CA ALA A 396 27.45 -6.92 7.54
C ALA A 396 26.65 -5.60 7.51
N VAL A 397 25.31 -5.64 7.44
CA VAL A 397 24.43 -4.47 7.62
C VAL A 397 24.56 -3.89 9.04
N GLY A 398 24.57 -4.74 10.07
CA GLY A 398 24.73 -4.36 11.48
C GLY A 398 26.02 -3.58 11.78
N SER A 399 27.08 -3.80 11.01
CA SER A 399 28.34 -3.04 11.13
C SER A 399 28.22 -1.52 10.89
N TYR A 400 27.09 -1.06 10.33
CA TYR A 400 26.80 0.36 10.09
C TYR A 400 25.91 1.01 11.17
N GLU A 401 25.40 0.26 12.17
CA GLU A 401 24.41 0.72 13.15
C GLU A 401 24.83 1.99 13.90
N ASP A 402 26.01 2.00 14.53
CA ASP A 402 26.49 3.18 15.26
C ASP A 402 26.62 4.42 14.36
N LYS A 403 27.05 4.26 13.09
CA LYS A 403 27.13 5.39 12.15
C LYS A 403 25.73 5.96 11.85
N ILE A 404 24.75 5.08 11.60
CA ILE A 404 23.36 5.44 11.31
C ILE A 404 22.75 6.17 12.51
N PHE A 405 22.81 5.56 13.71
CA PHE A 405 22.23 6.14 14.91
C PHE A 405 22.92 7.46 15.32
N GLN A 406 24.25 7.55 15.24
CA GLN A 406 24.95 8.81 15.47
C GLN A 406 24.57 9.90 14.46
N LYS A 407 24.28 9.59 13.19
CA LYS A 407 23.75 10.60 12.24
C LYS A 407 22.31 10.98 12.60
N ARG A 408 21.45 10.02 12.91
CA ARG A 408 20.05 10.25 13.31
C ARG A 408 19.95 11.15 14.54
N ALA A 409 20.68 10.84 15.61
CA ALA A 409 20.75 11.66 16.82
C ALA A 409 21.22 13.10 16.54
N ARG A 410 22.30 13.26 15.74
CA ARG A 410 22.81 14.59 15.33
C ARG A 410 21.80 15.39 14.49
N LEU A 411 20.89 14.74 13.75
CA LEU A 411 19.82 15.40 13.01
C LEU A 411 18.63 15.75 13.92
N HIS A 412 18.21 14.84 14.79
CA HIS A 412 17.15 15.08 15.78
C HIS A 412 17.49 16.26 16.71
N GLN A 413 18.74 16.34 17.21
CA GLN A 413 19.21 17.47 18.00
C GLN A 413 19.10 18.80 17.24
N ARG A 414 19.54 18.85 15.97
CA ARG A 414 19.45 20.05 15.12
C ARG A 414 17.99 20.48 14.88
N GLN A 415 17.09 19.51 14.70
CA GLN A 415 15.66 19.78 14.51
C GLN A 415 15.01 20.31 15.79
N ALA A 416 15.29 19.69 16.95
CA ALA A 416 14.81 20.16 18.25
C ALA A 416 15.35 21.57 18.58
N GLU A 417 16.63 21.84 18.32
CA GLU A 417 17.19 23.19 18.45
C GLU A 417 16.51 24.21 17.52
N ARG A 418 16.21 23.83 16.27
CA ARG A 418 15.52 24.71 15.32
C ARG A 418 14.11 25.05 15.82
N ILE A 419 13.32 24.05 16.18
CA ILE A 419 11.95 24.23 16.71
C ILE A 419 11.97 25.08 17.99
N LYS A 420 12.96 24.88 18.87
CA LYS A 420 13.15 25.69 20.08
C LYS A 420 13.45 27.17 19.75
N ARG A 421 14.21 27.46 18.69
CA ARG A 421 14.46 28.83 18.21
C ARG A 421 13.20 29.45 17.60
N GLU A 422 12.48 28.71 16.77
CA GLU A 422 11.24 29.19 16.11
C GLU A 422 10.12 29.44 17.13
N LYS A 423 9.89 28.54 18.08
CA LYS A 423 9.00 28.78 19.24
C LYS A 423 9.44 29.98 20.08
N ALA A 424 10.74 30.21 20.25
CA ALA A 424 11.27 31.37 20.97
C ALA A 424 11.18 32.70 20.20
N GLN A 425 11.06 32.67 18.87
CA GLN A 425 10.76 33.84 18.04
C GLN A 425 9.27 34.16 18.08
N ALA A 426 8.39 33.16 17.87
CA ALA A 426 6.94 33.33 17.98
C ALA A 426 6.53 33.89 19.36
N ARG A 427 7.13 33.41 20.45
CA ARG A 427 6.90 33.91 21.82
C ARG A 427 7.42 35.33 22.09
N ARG A 428 8.15 35.98 21.16
CA ARG A 428 8.61 37.37 21.31
C ARG A 428 7.66 38.41 20.72
N GLY A 429 6.77 38.01 19.81
CA GLY A 429 5.83 38.95 19.18
C GLY A 429 6.49 39.91 18.18
N ASP A 430 7.64 39.54 17.59
CA ASP A 430 8.33 40.33 16.56
C ASP A 430 7.58 40.35 15.20
N ASP A 431 6.39 39.73 15.12
CA ASP A 431 5.36 39.99 14.09
C ASP A 431 4.60 41.32 14.34
N ALA A 432 5.10 42.17 15.24
CA ALA A 432 4.69 43.57 15.30
C ALA A 432 5.02 44.26 13.97
N GLU A 433 4.00 44.58 13.18
CA GLU A 433 4.13 45.44 12.00
C GLU A 433 4.99 46.66 12.33
N PRO A 434 5.91 47.09 11.44
CA PRO A 434 6.79 48.20 11.71
C PRO A 434 5.97 49.47 11.96
N ARG A 435 5.85 49.86 13.25
CA ARG A 435 5.06 51.01 13.74
C ARG A 435 5.65 52.38 13.37
N VAL A 436 6.38 52.43 12.27
CA VAL A 436 6.83 53.63 11.57
C VAL A 436 6.42 53.44 10.11
N GLN A 437 5.27 54.01 9.73
CA GLN A 437 5.04 54.33 8.33
C GLN A 437 6.10 55.35 7.92
N PRO A 438 6.93 55.09 6.88
CA PRO A 438 7.80 56.11 6.33
C PRO A 438 6.91 57.07 5.54
N GLU A 439 6.51 58.19 6.15
CA GLU A 439 5.91 59.29 5.40
C GLU A 439 6.91 59.73 4.30
N LEU A 440 6.38 59.88 3.08
CA LEU A 440 7.11 60.41 1.91
C LEU A 440 8.28 59.56 1.38
N LEU A 441 7.97 58.38 0.81
CA LEU A 441 8.74 57.86 -0.33
C LEU A 441 7.85 57.78 -1.58
N VAL A 442 8.23 58.55 -2.60
CA VAL A 442 7.40 58.86 -3.77
C VAL A 442 7.41 57.71 -4.79
N PRO A 443 6.26 57.26 -5.32
CA PRO A 443 6.22 56.34 -6.45
C PRO A 443 6.82 56.98 -7.70
N VAL A 444 7.99 56.51 -8.13
CA VAL A 444 8.64 56.98 -9.37
C VAL A 444 7.96 56.34 -10.59
N THR A 445 6.84 56.94 -11.00
CA THR A 445 6.13 56.57 -12.23
C THR A 445 6.96 56.99 -13.44
N ARG A 446 7.40 56.02 -14.26
CA ARG A 446 8.08 56.30 -15.53
C ARG A 446 7.06 56.81 -16.55
N PHE A 447 7.05 58.12 -16.76
CA PHE A 447 6.14 58.78 -17.70
C PHE A 447 6.73 58.88 -19.12
N HIS A 448 5.95 58.46 -20.11
CA HIS A 448 5.86 58.98 -21.49
C HIS A 448 4.33 58.92 -21.75
N GLY A 449 3.54 60.00 -21.84
CA GLY A 449 3.71 61.28 -22.53
C GLY A 449 3.00 61.20 -23.90
N SER A 450 1.98 61.98 -24.25
CA SER A 450 1.31 63.12 -23.56
C SER A 450 -0.03 63.47 -24.25
N ARG A 451 -1.06 63.96 -23.51
CA ARG A 451 -1.80 65.24 -23.78
C ARG A 451 -3.14 65.42 -23.01
N LEU A 452 -3.36 66.65 -22.53
CA LEU A 452 -4.64 67.36 -22.25
C LEU A 452 -5.59 66.75 -21.17
N ALA A 453 -5.74 67.34 -19.98
CA ALA A 453 -6.53 68.55 -19.60
C ALA A 453 -8.00 68.19 -19.23
N SER A 454 -8.64 68.67 -18.15
CA SER A 454 -8.37 69.81 -17.24
C SER A 454 -8.70 69.50 -15.75
N ALA A 455 -8.36 70.42 -14.83
CA ALA A 455 -8.65 70.42 -13.39
C ALA A 455 -9.99 71.17 -13.07
N PRO A 456 -10.42 71.43 -11.80
CA PRO A 456 -9.83 71.08 -10.49
C PRO A 456 -10.83 70.50 -9.44
N ALA A 457 -10.33 70.18 -8.24
CA ALA A 457 -11.10 69.88 -7.03
C ALA A 457 -10.85 70.91 -5.91
N PRO A 458 -11.73 71.00 -4.90
CA PRO A 458 -11.35 71.52 -3.58
C PRO A 458 -11.73 70.60 -2.40
N SER A 459 -10.83 70.56 -1.41
CA SER A 459 -11.08 70.18 0.00
C SER A 459 -11.39 71.48 0.80
N PRO A 460 -11.27 71.61 2.14
CA PRO A 460 -11.25 70.64 3.27
C PRO A 460 -12.21 71.03 4.43
N TYR A 461 -12.27 70.26 5.56
CA TYR A 461 -11.92 70.71 6.93
C TYR A 461 -12.25 69.72 8.10
N GLN A 462 -11.38 69.78 9.12
CA GLN A 462 -11.47 69.48 10.58
C GLN A 462 -12.78 68.86 11.18
N SER A 463 -12.72 67.98 12.19
CA SER A 463 -12.21 68.29 13.56
C SER A 463 -11.83 67.06 14.42
N ARG A 464 -11.94 67.11 15.77
CA ARG A 464 -11.06 66.36 16.73
C ARG A 464 -11.75 65.91 18.04
N ALA A 465 -11.32 64.75 18.57
CA ALA A 465 -11.71 64.11 19.86
C ALA A 465 -13.14 63.50 19.90
N SER A 466 -13.51 62.58 20.80
CA SER A 466 -12.90 62.10 22.07
C SER A 466 -13.17 60.60 22.37
N ASN A 467 -12.81 60.10 23.56
CA ASN A 467 -12.94 58.69 23.99
C ASN A 467 -14.38 58.26 24.35
N GLY A 468 -14.73 57.00 24.05
CA GLY A 468 -15.88 56.30 24.62
C GLY A 468 -15.88 54.79 24.30
N LYS A 469 -16.22 53.92 25.27
CA LYS A 469 -16.36 52.46 25.04
C LYS A 469 -17.76 52.14 24.52
N GLY A 470 -17.86 51.26 23.53
CA GLY A 470 -19.13 50.67 23.08
C GLY A 470 -18.90 49.43 22.20
N ILE A 471 -19.64 48.35 22.46
CA ILE A 471 -19.64 47.17 21.59
C ILE A 471 -20.57 47.46 20.41
N HIS A 472 -20.05 47.37 19.19
CA HIS A 472 -20.85 47.52 17.97
C HIS A 472 -21.06 46.19 17.27
N SER A 473 -22.31 45.73 17.24
CA SER A 473 -22.79 44.80 16.23
C SER A 473 -22.67 45.42 14.84
N ARG A 474 -22.16 44.66 13.86
CA ARG A 474 -21.99 45.12 12.48
C ARG A 474 -23.32 45.08 11.74
N ALA A 475 -24.11 46.14 11.88
CA ALA A 475 -25.30 46.33 11.04
C ALA A 475 -24.90 46.39 9.56
N GLN A 476 -25.27 45.38 8.77
CA GLN A 476 -25.17 45.44 7.31
C GLN A 476 -26.08 46.55 6.78
N LYS A 477 -25.57 47.34 5.83
CA LYS A 477 -26.39 48.29 5.08
C LYS A 477 -27.19 47.52 4.03
N VAL A 478 -28.47 47.27 4.30
CA VAL A 478 -29.42 46.79 3.29
C VAL A 478 -29.41 47.78 2.10
N PRO A 479 -29.23 47.33 0.84
CA PRO A 479 -29.33 48.21 -0.31
C PRO A 479 -30.75 48.76 -0.44
N ARG A 480 -30.90 50.07 -0.71
CA ARG A 480 -32.20 50.66 -1.02
C ARG A 480 -32.63 50.25 -2.43
N VAL A 481 -33.43 49.20 -2.53
CA VAL A 481 -34.11 48.83 -3.77
C VAL A 481 -35.26 49.82 -4.02
N SER A 482 -35.01 50.81 -4.87
CA SER A 482 -36.06 51.66 -5.44
C SER A 482 -36.60 51.02 -6.71
N ALA A 483 -37.50 50.05 -6.56
CA ALA A 483 -38.25 49.44 -7.67
C ALA A 483 -39.68 49.09 -7.22
N GLU A 484 -40.68 49.66 -7.88
CA GLU A 484 -42.09 49.34 -7.66
C GLU A 484 -42.39 47.96 -8.28
N GLY A 485 -42.49 46.92 -7.46
CA GLY A 485 -42.77 45.56 -7.93
C GLY A 485 -42.21 44.41 -7.06
N ALA A 486 -41.30 44.70 -6.13
CA ALA A 486 -40.79 43.69 -5.19
C ALA A 486 -41.91 43.17 -4.28
N THR A 487 -42.35 41.93 -4.49
CA THR A 487 -43.35 41.26 -3.64
C THR A 487 -42.69 40.75 -2.35
N ILE A 488 -43.50 40.61 -1.29
CA ILE A 488 -43.03 40.10 0.01
C ILE A 488 -42.36 38.72 -0.13
N GLY A 489 -42.84 37.88 -1.06
CA GLY A 489 -42.24 36.57 -1.35
C GLY A 489 -40.81 36.64 -1.90
N ALA A 490 -40.48 37.65 -2.71
CA ALA A 490 -39.12 37.81 -3.23
C ALA A 490 -38.12 38.15 -2.11
N ALA A 491 -38.49 39.05 -1.19
CA ALA A 491 -37.68 39.41 -0.04
C ALA A 491 -37.55 38.28 1.00
N ILE A 492 -38.55 37.39 1.08
CA ILE A 492 -38.46 36.16 1.90
C ILE A 492 -37.43 35.21 1.28
N VAL A 493 -37.55 34.88 -0.01
CA VAL A 493 -36.61 33.98 -0.71
C VAL A 493 -35.17 34.52 -0.70
N GLU A 494 -34.98 35.83 -0.86
CA GLU A 494 -33.66 36.45 -0.76
C GLU A 494 -33.06 36.31 0.67
N ALA A 495 -33.88 36.47 1.72
CA ALA A 495 -33.46 36.29 3.10
C ALA A 495 -33.22 34.82 3.48
N GLU A 496 -34.00 33.89 2.94
CA GLU A 496 -33.83 32.44 3.11
C GLU A 496 -32.52 31.98 2.43
N ASN A 497 -32.26 32.39 1.20
CA ASN A 497 -30.99 32.11 0.50
C ASN A 497 -29.78 32.67 1.26
N CYS A 498 -29.87 33.89 1.82
CA CYS A 498 -28.81 34.45 2.67
C CYS A 498 -28.56 33.57 3.91
N LEU A 499 -29.62 33.12 4.60
CA LEU A 499 -29.51 32.28 5.79
C LEU A 499 -28.95 30.88 5.47
N GLU A 500 -29.28 30.28 4.33
CA GLU A 500 -28.67 29.03 3.89
C GLU A 500 -27.19 29.19 3.55
N THR A 501 -26.80 30.34 2.98
CA THR A 501 -25.41 30.69 2.69
C THR A 501 -24.60 30.85 3.98
N ASP A 502 -25.09 31.63 4.95
CA ASP A 502 -24.48 31.77 6.29
C ASP A 502 -24.27 30.40 6.97
N ILE A 503 -25.26 29.51 6.90
CA ILE A 503 -25.20 28.15 7.48
C ILE A 503 -24.17 27.28 6.76
N HIS A 504 -24.00 27.45 5.44
CA HIS A 504 -22.97 26.76 4.66
C HIS A 504 -21.57 27.26 4.99
N GLU A 505 -21.35 28.58 5.05
CA GLU A 505 -20.06 29.17 5.44
C GLU A 505 -19.65 28.73 6.86
N ASN A 506 -20.58 28.77 7.81
CA ASN A 506 -20.35 28.28 9.18
C ASN A 506 -19.94 26.79 9.20
N LYS A 507 -20.53 25.95 8.34
CA LYS A 507 -20.23 24.52 8.22
C LYS A 507 -18.81 24.26 7.69
N GLU A 508 -18.37 25.02 6.69
CA GLU A 508 -17.01 24.85 6.14
C GLU A 508 -15.93 25.47 7.04
N GLU A 509 -16.23 26.56 7.76
CA GLU A 509 -15.32 27.08 8.80
C GLU A 509 -15.17 26.08 9.97
N LEU A 510 -16.27 25.46 10.43
CA LEU A 510 -16.25 24.39 11.44
C LEU A 510 -15.33 23.25 11.02
N LYS A 511 -15.45 22.77 9.77
CA LYS A 511 -14.57 21.74 9.19
C LYS A 511 -13.10 22.17 9.18
N SER A 512 -12.80 23.42 8.81
CA SER A 512 -11.40 23.90 8.79
C SER A 512 -10.84 23.95 10.21
N LYS A 513 -11.52 24.61 11.15
CA LYS A 513 -11.13 24.69 12.57
C LYS A 513 -10.87 23.30 13.16
N LEU A 514 -11.77 22.34 12.90
CA LEU A 514 -11.63 20.94 13.33
C LEU A 514 -10.38 20.28 12.72
N LYS A 515 -10.16 20.42 11.41
CA LYS A 515 -9.00 19.86 10.71
C LYS A 515 -7.67 20.46 11.20
N ASP A 516 -7.64 21.76 11.45
CA ASP A 516 -6.48 22.48 11.98
C ASP A 516 -6.14 22.03 13.42
N LEU A 517 -7.15 21.93 14.30
CA LEU A 517 -6.99 21.48 15.68
C LEU A 517 -6.56 20.00 15.80
N LEU A 518 -7.13 19.11 14.98
CA LEU A 518 -6.73 17.70 14.94
C LEU A 518 -5.30 17.53 14.42
N ARG A 519 -4.88 18.32 13.41
CA ARG A 519 -3.49 18.37 12.96
C ARG A 519 -2.55 18.76 14.10
N GLU A 520 -2.90 19.81 14.86
CA GLU A 520 -2.07 20.31 15.95
C GLU A 520 -1.96 19.33 17.12
N LYS A 521 -3.06 18.68 17.53
CA LYS A 521 -3.02 17.56 18.49
C LYS A 521 -2.13 16.41 18.02
N SER A 522 -2.10 16.12 16.72
CA SER A 522 -1.32 15.00 16.16
C SER A 522 0.20 15.23 16.13
N ASP A 523 0.66 16.49 16.14
CA ASP A 523 2.07 16.88 16.04
C ASP A 523 2.71 17.05 17.43
N LEU A 524 2.86 15.95 18.17
CA LEU A 524 3.32 15.96 19.57
C LEU A 524 4.71 16.59 19.76
N PHE A 525 5.54 16.63 18.71
CA PHE A 525 6.82 17.34 18.69
C PHE A 525 6.67 18.86 18.85
N ASN A 526 5.48 19.40 18.56
CA ASN A 526 5.08 20.78 18.79
C ASN A 526 4.25 21.00 20.07
N SER A 527 3.98 19.97 20.87
CA SER A 527 3.34 20.14 22.19
C SER A 527 4.19 20.97 23.18
N ASP A 528 3.61 21.36 24.31
CA ASP A 528 4.32 22.05 25.41
C ASP A 528 5.11 21.09 26.33
N LYS A 529 5.00 19.77 26.12
CA LYS A 529 5.74 18.74 26.87
C LYS A 529 6.36 17.73 25.88
N PRO A 530 7.54 18.02 25.30
CA PRO A 530 8.27 17.01 24.54
C PRO A 530 8.79 15.93 25.49
N ASP A 531 8.42 14.67 25.25
CA ASP A 531 8.99 13.52 25.96
C ASP A 531 10.49 13.39 25.66
N GLU A 532 11.29 13.04 26.66
CA GLU A 532 12.71 12.79 26.49
C GLU A 532 12.94 11.41 25.85
N ASP A 533 13.80 11.33 24.82
CA ASP A 533 14.32 10.05 24.34
C ASP A 533 15.21 9.43 25.42
N LYS A 534 14.67 8.43 26.12
CA LYS A 534 15.38 7.64 27.13
C LYS A 534 16.38 6.66 26.51
N VAL A 535 16.13 6.17 25.29
CA VAL A 535 16.95 5.15 24.62
C VAL A 535 18.26 5.78 24.13
N LYS A 536 18.18 6.97 23.54
CA LYS A 536 19.33 7.74 23.02
C LYS A 536 20.18 6.91 22.07
N LEU A 537 19.58 6.51 20.95
CA LEU A 537 20.24 5.70 19.92
C LEU A 537 21.54 6.39 19.45
N GLY A 538 22.67 5.67 19.55
CA GLY A 538 24.00 6.17 19.18
C GLY A 538 24.82 6.77 20.34
N GLU A 539 24.25 6.93 21.55
CA GLU A 539 25.02 7.16 22.78
C GLU A 539 25.41 5.82 23.44
N PRO A 540 26.63 5.65 23.99
CA PRO A 540 27.07 4.39 24.62
C PRO A 540 26.02 3.80 25.59
N GLY A 541 25.77 2.49 25.49
CA GLY A 541 24.71 1.81 26.23
C GLY A 541 23.30 1.92 25.62
N TRP A 542 23.18 2.36 24.35
CA TRP A 542 21.88 2.50 23.67
C TRP A 542 21.11 1.19 23.54
N LYS A 543 21.81 0.05 23.52
CA LYS A 543 21.23 -1.26 23.28
C LYS A 543 20.55 -1.82 24.52
N GLU A 544 21.19 -1.65 25.66
CA GLU A 544 20.69 -2.02 27.00
C GLU A 544 19.44 -1.19 27.31
N ARG A 545 19.51 0.14 27.14
CA ARG A 545 18.37 1.05 27.33
C ARG A 545 17.20 0.77 26.39
N TYR A 546 17.44 0.24 25.20
CA TYR A 546 16.38 -0.17 24.27
C TYR A 546 15.60 -1.38 24.78
N TYR A 547 16.31 -2.44 25.21
CA TYR A 547 15.66 -3.63 25.76
C TYR A 547 14.96 -3.35 27.11
N GLU A 548 15.54 -2.46 27.94
CA GLU A 548 14.91 -1.99 29.17
C GLU A 548 13.62 -1.20 28.90
N GLU A 549 13.66 -0.14 28.09
CA GLU A 549 12.51 0.75 27.87
C GLU A 549 11.42 0.14 26.96
N LYS A 550 11.80 -0.63 25.94
CA LYS A 550 10.84 -1.16 24.94
C LYS A 550 10.31 -2.56 25.26
N PHE A 551 11.03 -3.35 26.05
CA PHE A 551 10.61 -4.71 26.42
C PHE A 551 10.53 -4.94 27.94
N SER A 552 10.83 -3.94 28.78
CA SER A 552 10.78 -4.02 30.25
C SER A 552 11.72 -5.04 30.91
N ALA A 553 12.74 -5.54 30.20
CA ALA A 553 13.75 -6.44 30.76
C ALA A 553 14.80 -5.65 31.57
N ARG A 554 15.02 -6.03 32.84
CA ARG A 554 15.79 -5.23 33.81
C ARG A 554 17.11 -5.87 34.23
N THR A 555 17.21 -7.20 34.22
CA THR A 555 18.47 -7.90 34.51
C THR A 555 19.21 -8.28 33.22
N PRO A 556 20.56 -8.40 33.23
CA PRO A 556 21.30 -8.86 32.05
C PRO A 556 20.85 -10.23 31.53
N ASP A 557 20.46 -11.13 32.43
CA ASP A 557 19.98 -12.47 32.10
C ASP A 557 18.58 -12.43 31.47
N GLU A 558 17.68 -11.56 31.96
CA GLU A 558 16.40 -11.28 31.28
C GLU A 558 16.62 -10.73 29.87
N ILE A 559 17.49 -9.73 29.72
CA ILE A 559 17.78 -9.09 28.42
C ILE A 559 18.34 -10.12 27.43
N GLU A 560 19.25 -10.99 27.86
CA GLU A 560 19.88 -11.99 26.99
C GLU A 560 18.96 -13.19 26.69
N SER A 561 18.06 -13.56 27.61
CA SER A 561 17.02 -14.57 27.37
C SER A 561 15.95 -14.05 26.41
N LEU A 562 15.45 -12.85 26.66
CA LEU A 562 14.51 -12.13 25.80
C LEU A 562 15.09 -11.93 24.38
N ARG A 563 16.33 -11.47 24.28
CA ARG A 563 17.02 -11.25 23.00
C ARG A 563 16.98 -12.51 22.13
N LYS A 564 17.20 -13.69 22.73
CA LYS A 564 17.16 -14.97 22.01
C LYS A 564 15.76 -15.33 21.50
N ASP A 565 14.71 -15.15 22.30
CA ASP A 565 13.33 -15.41 21.82
C ASP A 565 12.92 -14.37 20.75
N VAL A 566 13.22 -13.09 20.95
CA VAL A 566 13.00 -12.03 19.95
C VAL A 566 13.71 -12.34 18.63
N ILE A 567 14.96 -12.83 18.65
CA ILE A 567 15.69 -13.32 17.46
C ILE A 567 14.95 -14.49 16.80
N LEU A 568 14.57 -15.51 17.57
CA LEU A 568 13.83 -16.67 17.08
C LEU A 568 12.52 -16.24 16.41
N LYS A 569 11.68 -15.45 17.10
CA LYS A 569 10.38 -15.00 16.59
C LYS A 569 10.47 -14.04 15.41
N TYR A 570 11.51 -13.20 15.34
CA TYR A 570 11.72 -12.37 14.16
C TYR A 570 12.17 -13.21 12.95
N THR A 571 13.00 -14.24 13.18
CA THR A 571 13.49 -15.14 12.11
C THR A 571 12.40 -16.09 11.63
N GLU A 572 11.56 -16.63 12.54
CA GLU A 572 10.30 -17.29 12.19
C GLU A 572 9.46 -16.39 11.29
N GLY A 573 9.28 -15.12 11.64
CA GLY A 573 8.50 -14.17 10.83
C GLY A 573 9.07 -13.93 9.44
N LEU A 574 10.40 -13.81 9.30
CA LEU A 574 11.03 -13.66 7.98
C LEU A 574 10.79 -14.89 7.09
N CYS A 575 10.81 -16.09 7.68
CA CYS A 575 10.46 -17.33 6.96
C CYS A 575 8.96 -17.41 6.63
N TRP A 576 8.09 -17.03 7.57
CA TRP A 576 6.64 -17.01 7.39
C TRP A 576 6.21 -16.08 6.24
N VAL A 577 6.78 -14.86 6.18
CA VAL A 577 6.49 -13.90 5.11
C VAL A 577 7.00 -14.41 3.75
N MET A 578 8.19 -15.02 3.70
CA MET A 578 8.71 -15.61 2.45
C MET A 578 7.80 -16.73 1.92
N HIS A 579 7.33 -17.64 2.79
CA HIS A 579 6.32 -18.63 2.41
C HIS A 579 5.00 -17.98 1.97
N TYR A 580 4.49 -16.96 2.69
CA TYR A 580 3.21 -16.32 2.39
C TYR A 580 3.16 -15.68 0.99
N TYR A 581 4.30 -15.13 0.55
CA TYR A 581 4.48 -14.54 -0.78
C TYR A 581 4.63 -15.61 -1.89
N TYR A 582 5.41 -16.66 -1.64
CA TYR A 582 5.83 -17.63 -2.67
C TYR A 582 4.96 -18.88 -2.80
N GLU A 583 4.32 -19.32 -1.72
CA GLU A 583 3.52 -20.55 -1.69
C GLU A 583 2.10 -20.29 -1.15
N GLY A 584 1.97 -19.40 -0.17
CA GLY A 584 0.73 -19.06 0.52
C GLY A 584 0.88 -19.24 2.03
N VAL A 585 -0.22 -19.14 2.77
CA VAL A 585 -0.21 -19.20 4.25
C VAL A 585 0.40 -20.52 4.72
N CYS A 586 1.55 -20.48 5.41
CA CYS A 586 2.17 -21.65 6.02
C CYS A 586 1.71 -21.89 7.48
N SER A 587 1.13 -20.88 8.13
CA SER A 587 0.41 -20.99 9.40
C SER A 587 -0.62 -19.86 9.54
N TRP A 588 -1.88 -20.22 9.84
CA TRP A 588 -2.95 -19.25 10.09
C TRP A 588 -2.85 -18.63 11.49
N GLN A 589 -2.36 -19.36 12.50
CA GLN A 589 -2.23 -18.89 13.89
C GLN A 589 -0.91 -18.17 14.21
N TRP A 590 0.15 -18.37 13.43
CA TRP A 590 1.44 -17.75 13.73
C TRP A 590 1.36 -16.21 13.70
N PHE A 591 2.01 -15.56 14.67
CA PHE A 591 2.23 -14.12 14.71
C PHE A 591 3.51 -13.78 15.49
N TYR A 592 4.06 -12.59 15.23
CA TYR A 592 5.17 -12.04 16.00
C TYR A 592 4.68 -11.44 17.34
N PRO A 593 5.11 -11.96 18.52
CA PRO A 593 4.48 -11.64 19.80
C PRO A 593 5.06 -10.39 20.51
N TYR A 594 5.69 -9.48 19.76
CA TYR A 594 6.32 -8.27 20.30
C TYR A 594 5.95 -7.04 19.45
N HIS A 595 5.85 -5.86 20.09
CA HIS A 595 5.57 -4.60 19.38
C HIS A 595 6.81 -4.00 18.67
N TYR A 596 8.01 -4.56 18.90
CA TYR A 596 9.30 -4.01 18.46
C TYR A 596 10.21 -5.09 17.87
N ALA A 597 11.13 -4.70 16.98
CA ALA A 597 12.11 -5.59 16.34
C ALA A 597 13.45 -5.65 17.12
N PRO A 598 14.27 -6.70 16.95
CA PRO A 598 15.68 -6.66 17.34
C PRO A 598 16.49 -5.70 16.45
N PHE A 599 17.75 -5.44 16.83
CA PHE A 599 18.71 -4.79 15.94
C PHE A 599 19.31 -5.79 14.93
N ALA A 600 19.84 -5.30 13.81
CA ALA A 600 20.50 -6.15 12.83
C ALA A 600 21.75 -6.83 13.42
N SER A 601 22.45 -6.15 14.34
CA SER A 601 23.59 -6.74 15.07
C SER A 601 23.22 -7.83 16.10
N ASP A 602 21.94 -8.00 16.47
CA ASP A 602 21.50 -9.10 17.35
C ASP A 602 21.31 -10.42 16.63
N LEU A 603 20.92 -10.40 15.34
CA LEU A 603 20.62 -11.60 14.56
C LEU A 603 21.88 -12.46 14.33
N LYS A 604 22.08 -13.43 15.24
CA LYS A 604 23.26 -14.31 15.34
C LYS A 604 22.85 -15.71 15.77
N GLY A 605 23.61 -16.72 15.35
CA GLY A 605 23.29 -18.12 15.60
C GLY A 605 22.02 -18.59 14.87
N LEU A 606 21.68 -17.97 13.74
CA LEU A 606 20.50 -18.30 12.96
C LEU A 606 20.62 -19.71 12.35
N ASP A 607 21.85 -20.17 12.14
CA ASP A 607 22.21 -21.52 11.72
C ASP A 607 21.72 -22.64 12.67
N LYS A 608 21.30 -22.30 13.90
CA LYS A 608 20.85 -23.22 14.94
C LYS A 608 19.34 -23.19 15.20
N LEU A 609 18.58 -22.40 14.43
CA LEU A 609 17.15 -22.23 14.62
C LEU A 609 16.35 -23.27 13.81
N GLU A 610 15.70 -24.20 14.50
CA GLU A 610 14.78 -25.16 13.88
C GLU A 610 13.40 -24.53 13.68
N ILE A 611 13.19 -23.91 12.52
CA ILE A 611 11.92 -23.24 12.17
C ILE A 611 10.98 -24.23 11.47
N SER A 612 9.75 -24.35 11.98
CA SER A 612 8.67 -25.11 11.34
C SER A 612 7.32 -24.48 11.63
N PHE A 613 6.36 -24.67 10.72
CA PHE A 613 5.02 -24.07 10.80
C PHE A 613 3.93 -25.13 10.80
N GLN A 614 2.90 -24.91 11.61
CA GLN A 614 1.66 -25.69 11.58
C GLN A 614 0.61 -24.86 10.84
N LEU A 615 0.08 -25.40 9.74
CA LEU A 615 -0.88 -24.69 8.88
C LEU A 615 -2.11 -24.22 9.66
N GLY A 616 -2.74 -25.13 10.42
CA GLY A 616 -3.97 -24.86 11.15
C GLY A 616 -5.12 -24.46 10.21
N SER A 617 -5.90 -23.46 10.60
CA SER A 617 -7.11 -23.05 9.89
C SER A 617 -7.39 -21.55 10.09
N PRO A 618 -7.99 -20.86 9.11
CA PRO A 618 -8.47 -19.49 9.31
C PRO A 618 -9.53 -19.43 10.41
N PHE A 619 -9.65 -18.26 11.04
CA PHE A 619 -10.76 -17.96 11.94
C PHE A 619 -12.10 -17.96 11.18
N LYS A 620 -13.22 -18.14 11.90
CA LYS A 620 -14.53 -17.72 11.37
C LYS A 620 -14.60 -16.19 11.31
N PRO A 621 -15.37 -15.57 10.39
CA PRO A 621 -15.48 -14.11 10.29
C PRO A 621 -15.76 -13.38 11.61
N PHE A 622 -16.69 -13.87 12.45
CA PHE A 622 -16.97 -13.25 13.75
C PHE A 622 -15.83 -13.42 14.75
N ASN A 623 -15.09 -14.53 14.68
CA ASN A 623 -13.90 -14.74 15.51
C ASN A 623 -12.80 -13.74 15.10
N GLN A 624 -12.68 -13.42 13.81
CA GLN A 624 -11.83 -12.31 13.36
C GLN A 624 -12.34 -10.96 13.87
N LEU A 625 -13.63 -10.65 13.77
CA LEU A 625 -14.19 -9.37 14.23
C LEU A 625 -13.91 -9.14 15.73
N MET A 626 -14.20 -10.12 16.58
CA MET A 626 -13.82 -10.08 18.00
C MET A 626 -12.30 -9.99 18.18
N GLY A 627 -11.52 -10.63 17.30
CA GLY A 627 -10.07 -10.56 17.28
C GLY A 627 -9.45 -9.25 16.77
N VAL A 628 -10.22 -8.31 16.20
CA VAL A 628 -9.68 -7.04 15.64
C VAL A 628 -10.45 -5.76 16.01
N PHE A 629 -11.71 -5.81 16.44
CA PHE A 629 -12.50 -4.61 16.73
C PHE A 629 -12.27 -4.04 18.14
N PRO A 630 -12.29 -2.70 18.28
CA PRO A 630 -12.52 -2.05 19.58
C PRO A 630 -14.00 -2.13 19.97
N ALA A 631 -14.29 -2.04 21.28
CA ALA A 631 -15.67 -2.11 21.79
C ALA A 631 -16.62 -1.05 21.19
N ALA A 632 -16.10 0.08 20.69
CA ALA A 632 -16.87 1.10 19.96
C ALA A 632 -17.53 0.57 18.67
N SER A 633 -16.87 -0.34 17.94
CA SER A 633 -17.39 -0.98 16.72
C SER A 633 -18.25 -2.21 17.00
N SER A 634 -18.60 -2.47 18.27
CA SER A 634 -19.46 -3.61 18.66
C SER A 634 -20.87 -3.57 18.05
N HIS A 635 -21.32 -2.43 17.53
CA HIS A 635 -22.59 -2.32 16.82
C HIS A 635 -22.64 -3.17 15.53
N ALA A 636 -21.49 -3.52 14.94
CA ALA A 636 -21.39 -4.25 13.67
C ALA A 636 -21.27 -5.80 13.81
N ILE A 637 -21.36 -6.33 15.04
CA ILE A 637 -21.35 -7.78 15.35
C ILE A 637 -22.69 -8.24 15.97
N PRO A 638 -22.98 -9.56 16.04
CA PRO A 638 -24.20 -10.11 16.65
C PRO A 638 -24.47 -9.62 18.06
N VAL A 639 -25.75 -9.42 18.41
CA VAL A 639 -26.19 -8.76 19.66
C VAL A 639 -25.64 -9.44 20.93
N HIS A 640 -25.53 -10.77 20.93
CA HIS A 640 -24.99 -11.52 22.07
C HIS A 640 -23.46 -11.38 22.20
N TYR A 641 -22.74 -11.26 21.07
CA TYR A 641 -21.28 -11.10 21.06
C TYR A 641 -20.85 -9.71 21.59
N ARG A 642 -21.69 -8.67 21.40
CA ARG A 642 -21.43 -7.31 21.91
C ARG A 642 -21.10 -7.30 23.40
N ARG A 643 -21.83 -8.09 24.18
CA ARG A 643 -21.67 -8.19 25.64
C ARG A 643 -20.27 -8.66 26.04
N LEU A 644 -19.66 -9.56 25.25
CA LEU A 644 -18.29 -10.03 25.51
C LEU A 644 -17.24 -8.92 25.32
N MET A 645 -17.53 -7.86 24.56
CA MET A 645 -16.67 -6.68 24.42
C MET A 645 -16.99 -5.56 25.41
N THR A 646 -18.26 -5.40 25.81
CA THR A 646 -18.73 -4.21 26.53
C THR A 646 -19.05 -4.43 28.01
N ASP A 647 -19.25 -5.67 28.46
CA ASP A 647 -19.49 -5.98 29.87
C ASP A 647 -18.14 -6.01 30.63
N PRO A 648 -17.93 -5.18 31.67
CA PRO A 648 -16.71 -5.22 32.47
C PRO A 648 -16.43 -6.59 33.11
N ASN A 649 -17.49 -7.39 33.33
CA ASN A 649 -17.42 -8.73 33.92
C ASN A 649 -17.12 -9.83 32.87
N SER A 650 -16.96 -9.49 31.59
CA SER A 650 -16.56 -10.42 30.54
C SER A 650 -15.19 -11.05 30.85
N PRO A 651 -15.00 -12.39 30.72
CA PRO A 651 -13.70 -13.05 30.88
C PRO A 651 -12.62 -12.64 29.86
N ILE A 652 -12.98 -11.79 28.91
CA ILE A 652 -12.10 -11.21 27.88
C ILE A 652 -12.22 -9.68 27.78
N SER A 653 -12.72 -8.99 28.82
CA SER A 653 -12.82 -7.52 28.83
C SER A 653 -11.46 -6.81 28.71
N ASP A 654 -10.38 -7.45 29.15
CA ASP A 654 -8.99 -6.99 29.03
C ASP A 654 -8.48 -6.91 27.58
N PHE A 655 -9.14 -7.59 26.64
CA PHE A 655 -8.82 -7.47 25.21
C PHE A 655 -9.30 -6.17 24.56
N TYR A 656 -10.22 -5.43 25.22
CA TYR A 656 -10.89 -4.25 24.68
C TYR A 656 -10.69 -2.99 25.55
N PRO A 657 -9.43 -2.58 25.82
CA PRO A 657 -9.17 -1.38 26.60
C PRO A 657 -9.77 -0.13 25.95
N THR A 658 -10.38 0.73 26.77
CA THR A 658 -11.00 1.99 26.34
C THR A 658 -10.00 3.07 25.97
N ASP A 659 -8.78 3.00 26.53
CA ASP A 659 -7.63 3.82 26.16
C ASP A 659 -6.34 2.97 26.20
N PHE A 660 -5.34 3.35 25.40
CA PHE A 660 -4.10 2.61 25.21
C PHE A 660 -2.92 3.54 24.91
N GLU A 661 -1.72 3.13 25.35
CA GLU A 661 -0.48 3.85 25.10
C GLU A 661 -0.11 3.81 23.60
N VAL A 662 0.31 4.96 23.05
CA VAL A 662 0.87 5.06 21.71
C VAL A 662 2.33 5.51 21.84
N ASP A 663 3.25 4.56 21.75
CA ASP A 663 4.68 4.85 21.78
C ASP A 663 5.12 5.48 20.46
N MET A 664 5.52 6.75 20.52
CA MET A 664 5.98 7.51 19.36
C MET A 664 7.25 6.93 18.73
N ASN A 665 8.07 6.20 19.50
CA ASN A 665 9.30 5.53 19.05
C ASN A 665 10.19 6.41 18.14
N GLY A 666 10.39 7.67 18.54
CA GLY A 666 11.17 8.67 17.81
C GLY A 666 10.52 9.27 16.55
N LYS A 667 9.28 8.90 16.22
CA LYS A 667 8.49 9.49 15.13
C LYS A 667 7.76 10.75 15.59
N ARG A 668 7.30 11.56 14.64
CA ARG A 668 6.78 12.91 14.89
C ARG A 668 5.28 12.98 15.17
N PHE A 669 4.49 12.24 14.40
CA PHE A 669 3.02 12.32 14.45
C PHE A 669 2.42 11.06 15.07
N ALA A 670 1.31 11.19 15.82
CA ALA A 670 0.68 10.08 16.55
C ALA A 670 0.33 8.87 15.66
N TRP A 671 -0.10 9.10 14.42
CA TRP A 671 -0.39 8.03 13.43
C TRP A 671 0.85 7.19 13.04
N GLN A 672 2.06 7.68 13.29
CA GLN A 672 3.31 6.93 13.12
C GLN A 672 3.70 6.09 14.34
N GLY A 673 3.05 6.31 15.49
CA GLY A 673 3.34 5.64 16.76
C GLY A 673 2.79 4.22 16.84
N ILE A 674 3.36 3.45 17.75
CA ILE A 674 3.05 2.04 17.99
C ILE A 674 2.00 1.95 19.10
N ALA A 675 0.77 1.56 18.75
CA ALA A 675 -0.30 1.33 19.72
C ALA A 675 -0.04 0.03 20.51
N LYS A 676 0.27 0.15 21.80
CA LYS A 676 0.51 -0.97 22.72
C LYS A 676 -0.80 -1.60 23.18
N LEU A 677 -1.37 -2.44 22.33
CA LEU A 677 -2.53 -3.28 22.67
C LEU A 677 -2.06 -4.64 23.24
N PRO A 678 -2.76 -5.20 24.24
CA PRO A 678 -2.46 -6.53 24.75
C PRO A 678 -2.80 -7.58 23.69
N PHE A 679 -1.87 -8.49 23.37
CA PHE A 679 -2.12 -9.57 22.40
C PHE A 679 -3.25 -10.50 22.91
N ILE A 680 -4.15 -10.89 22.01
CA ILE A 680 -5.31 -11.72 22.33
C ILE A 680 -4.87 -13.19 22.46
N ASP A 681 -5.23 -13.82 23.57
CA ASP A 681 -5.21 -15.27 23.75
C ASP A 681 -6.32 -15.90 22.90
N GLU A 682 -5.93 -16.69 21.90
CA GLU A 682 -6.84 -17.37 20.97
C GLU A 682 -7.72 -18.41 21.66
N ALA A 683 -7.14 -19.22 22.56
CA ALA A 683 -7.90 -20.27 23.25
C ALA A 683 -8.96 -19.65 24.17
N ARG A 684 -8.60 -18.58 24.90
CA ARG A 684 -9.54 -17.85 25.75
C ARG A 684 -10.62 -17.13 24.95
N LEU A 685 -10.28 -16.53 23.80
CA LEU A 685 -11.26 -15.88 22.93
C LEU A 685 -12.29 -16.90 22.38
N LEU A 686 -11.81 -18.02 21.83
CA LEU A 686 -12.67 -19.02 21.20
C LEU A 686 -13.60 -19.70 22.22
N ALA A 687 -13.10 -19.99 23.43
CA ALA A 687 -13.89 -20.59 24.51
C ALA A 687 -15.05 -19.69 25.00
N GLU A 688 -14.92 -18.36 24.96
CA GLU A 688 -16.04 -17.46 25.27
C GLU A 688 -17.01 -17.29 24.09
N ILE A 689 -16.53 -17.36 22.85
CA ILE A 689 -17.38 -17.30 21.65
C ILE A 689 -18.27 -18.55 21.52
N GLU A 690 -17.74 -19.74 21.79
CA GLU A 690 -18.49 -21.01 21.69
C GLU A 690 -19.77 -20.99 22.56
N LYS A 691 -19.71 -20.35 23.73
CA LYS A 691 -20.85 -20.18 24.66
C LYS A 691 -22.00 -19.37 24.06
N VAL A 692 -21.74 -18.52 23.07
CA VAL A 692 -22.75 -17.64 22.42
C VAL A 692 -23.02 -17.97 20.94
N GLU A 693 -22.21 -18.80 20.28
CA GLU A 693 -22.39 -19.10 18.85
C GLU A 693 -23.74 -19.81 18.56
N HIS A 694 -24.31 -20.52 19.53
CA HIS A 694 -25.66 -21.10 19.41
C HIS A 694 -26.81 -20.07 19.36
N THR A 695 -26.53 -18.78 19.59
CA THR A 695 -27.53 -17.68 19.57
C THR A 695 -27.63 -16.97 18.21
N LEU A 696 -26.80 -17.34 17.24
CA LEU A 696 -26.80 -16.72 15.91
C LEU A 696 -28.09 -17.04 15.13
N THR A 697 -28.62 -16.03 14.43
CA THR A 697 -29.67 -16.21 13.42
C THR A 697 -29.16 -16.94 12.17
N GLU A 698 -30.05 -17.43 11.30
CA GLU A 698 -29.64 -18.07 10.03
C GLU A 698 -28.83 -17.14 9.11
N GLU A 699 -29.11 -15.82 9.13
CA GLU A 699 -28.31 -14.82 8.43
C GLU A 699 -26.90 -14.76 9.00
N GLU A 700 -26.79 -14.56 10.31
CA GLU A 700 -25.51 -14.42 11.00
C GLU A 700 -24.67 -15.70 10.90
N ALA A 701 -25.29 -16.89 10.99
CA ALA A 701 -24.61 -18.17 10.80
C ALA A 701 -24.08 -18.35 9.38
N ARG A 702 -24.83 -17.92 8.35
CA ARG A 702 -24.36 -17.86 6.96
C ARG A 702 -23.20 -16.86 6.82
N ARG A 703 -23.31 -15.67 7.40
CA ARG A 703 -22.29 -14.62 7.36
C ARG A 703 -21.02 -14.98 8.16
N ASN A 704 -21.12 -15.90 9.12
CA ASN A 704 -20.00 -16.50 9.86
C ASN A 704 -19.43 -17.78 9.22
N SER A 705 -19.87 -18.16 8.01
CA SER A 705 -19.38 -19.35 7.31
C SER A 705 -18.27 -19.05 6.31
N ILE A 706 -17.52 -20.09 5.93
CA ILE A 706 -16.48 -20.03 4.88
C ILE A 706 -17.13 -20.40 3.53
N MET A 707 -16.86 -19.58 2.52
CA MET A 707 -17.40 -19.72 1.16
C MET A 707 -16.28 -19.96 0.12
N PHE A 708 -16.67 -20.10 -1.15
CA PHE A 708 -15.79 -20.29 -2.30
C PHE A 708 -15.92 -19.11 -3.28
N ASP A 709 -14.95 -18.96 -4.18
CA ASP A 709 -14.99 -17.99 -5.28
C ASP A 709 -16.22 -18.22 -6.18
N MET A 710 -16.85 -17.14 -6.66
CA MET A 710 -17.93 -17.20 -7.64
C MET A 710 -17.42 -16.82 -9.03
N LEU A 711 -17.77 -17.61 -10.05
CA LEU A 711 -17.44 -17.39 -11.46
C LEU A 711 -18.70 -17.02 -12.26
N PHE A 712 -18.62 -15.89 -12.95
CA PHE A 712 -19.66 -15.34 -13.82
C PHE A 712 -19.18 -15.32 -15.27
N LEU A 713 -20.06 -15.70 -16.19
CA LEU A 713 -19.79 -15.69 -17.64
C LEU A 713 -21.09 -15.67 -18.45
N THR A 714 -21.04 -15.15 -19.68
CA THR A 714 -22.22 -15.09 -20.56
C THR A 714 -22.57 -16.46 -21.13
N SER A 715 -23.85 -16.68 -21.44
CA SER A 715 -24.36 -17.92 -22.07
C SER A 715 -23.65 -18.26 -23.38
N SER A 716 -23.09 -17.26 -24.07
CA SER A 716 -22.23 -17.41 -25.26
C SER A 716 -20.77 -17.84 -25.00
N HIS A 717 -20.28 -17.83 -23.75
CA HIS A 717 -18.89 -18.21 -23.44
C HIS A 717 -18.68 -19.74 -23.56
N PRO A 718 -17.52 -20.24 -24.08
CA PRO A 718 -17.33 -21.68 -24.34
C PRO A 718 -17.36 -22.60 -23.11
N LEU A 719 -17.30 -22.07 -21.87
CA LEU A 719 -17.52 -22.85 -20.65
C LEU A 719 -19.01 -23.11 -20.32
N SER A 720 -19.95 -22.34 -20.86
CA SER A 720 -21.38 -22.45 -20.53
C SER A 720 -21.96 -23.87 -20.71
N PRO A 721 -21.60 -24.64 -21.77
CA PRO A 721 -22.03 -26.03 -21.90
C PRO A 721 -21.56 -26.94 -20.77
N TYR A 722 -20.40 -26.67 -20.15
CA TYR A 722 -19.89 -27.45 -19.01
C TYR A 722 -20.72 -27.20 -17.75
N ILE A 723 -21.08 -25.94 -17.47
CA ILE A 723 -21.92 -25.58 -16.31
C ILE A 723 -23.33 -26.18 -16.47
N PHE A 724 -23.96 -26.04 -17.65
CA PHE A 724 -25.26 -26.67 -17.91
C PHE A 724 -25.19 -28.21 -17.90
N SER A 725 -24.09 -28.81 -18.35
CA SER A 725 -23.88 -30.26 -18.25
C SER A 725 -23.74 -30.72 -16.80
N LEU A 726 -22.98 -30.00 -15.98
CA LEU A 726 -22.82 -30.26 -14.55
C LEU A 726 -24.16 -30.14 -13.80
N ASP A 727 -24.91 -29.06 -14.03
CA ASP A 727 -26.22 -28.85 -13.40
C ASP A 727 -27.21 -29.96 -13.75
N ASN A 728 -27.31 -30.36 -15.02
CA ASN A 728 -28.19 -31.46 -15.42
C ASN A 728 -27.83 -32.82 -14.77
N ARG A 729 -26.56 -33.06 -14.41
CA ARG A 729 -26.14 -34.26 -13.67
C ARG A 729 -26.40 -34.15 -12.16
N CYS A 730 -26.38 -32.95 -11.61
CA CYS A 730 -26.44 -32.70 -10.17
C CYS A 730 -27.82 -32.21 -9.66
N LYS A 731 -28.83 -32.06 -10.53
CA LYS A 731 -30.20 -31.61 -10.19
C LYS A 731 -30.95 -32.38 -9.09
N GLN A 732 -30.50 -33.57 -8.71
CA GLN A 732 -31.11 -34.41 -7.67
C GLN A 732 -30.33 -34.39 -6.33
N LEU A 733 -29.23 -33.63 -6.27
CA LEU A 733 -28.37 -33.49 -5.10
C LEU A 733 -28.82 -32.28 -4.25
N SER A 734 -28.54 -32.27 -2.94
CA SER A 734 -28.79 -31.07 -2.12
C SER A 734 -27.79 -29.96 -2.45
N ASP A 735 -28.11 -28.71 -2.13
CA ASP A 735 -27.18 -27.58 -2.41
C ASP A 735 -25.80 -27.76 -1.73
N LYS A 736 -25.71 -28.50 -0.62
CA LYS A 736 -24.41 -28.87 -0.01
C LYS A 736 -23.63 -29.84 -0.90
N ASP A 737 -24.26 -30.93 -1.30
CA ASP A 737 -23.66 -31.95 -2.17
C ASP A 737 -23.27 -31.34 -3.54
N ARG A 738 -24.12 -30.47 -4.11
CA ARG A 738 -23.88 -29.70 -5.35
C ARG A 738 -22.64 -28.79 -5.23
N ALA A 739 -22.41 -28.23 -4.05
CA ALA A 739 -21.23 -27.43 -3.75
C ALA A 739 -19.98 -28.27 -3.49
N GLU A 740 -20.07 -29.57 -3.18
CA GLU A 740 -18.90 -30.46 -3.01
C GLU A 740 -18.34 -30.98 -4.34
N VAL A 741 -19.20 -31.31 -5.32
CA VAL A 741 -18.79 -31.86 -6.63
C VAL A 741 -17.72 -31.01 -7.32
N LYS A 742 -16.58 -31.62 -7.67
CA LYS A 742 -15.48 -30.98 -8.43
C LYS A 742 -15.48 -31.44 -9.90
N GLU A 743 -16.05 -30.65 -10.81
CA GLU A 743 -15.86 -30.84 -12.27
C GLU A 743 -14.55 -30.18 -12.69
N LYS A 744 -13.63 -30.89 -13.35
CA LYS A 744 -12.38 -30.28 -13.82
C LYS A 744 -12.61 -29.39 -15.05
N ILE A 745 -12.08 -28.16 -15.00
CA ILE A 745 -12.15 -27.22 -16.12
C ILE A 745 -11.28 -27.70 -17.29
N ASP A 746 -11.80 -27.63 -18.52
CA ASP A 746 -10.99 -27.72 -19.74
C ASP A 746 -10.29 -26.37 -20.00
N PRO A 747 -8.95 -26.30 -19.99
CA PRO A 747 -8.21 -25.07 -20.26
C PRO A 747 -8.45 -24.50 -21.67
N LYS A 748 -8.87 -25.32 -22.64
CA LYS A 748 -9.17 -24.82 -23.99
C LYS A 748 -10.49 -24.07 -24.02
N ALA A 749 -11.55 -24.63 -23.43
CA ALA A 749 -12.84 -23.95 -23.29
C ALA A 749 -12.79 -22.69 -22.38
N SER A 750 -11.88 -22.66 -21.39
CA SER A 750 -11.75 -21.51 -20.49
C SER A 750 -10.90 -20.35 -21.03
N GLY A 751 -9.99 -20.62 -21.98
CA GLY A 751 -8.96 -19.67 -22.43
C GLY A 751 -7.73 -19.63 -21.52
N GLY A 752 -7.30 -20.80 -21.03
CA GLY A 752 -6.07 -21.03 -20.26
C GLY A 752 -6.26 -21.23 -18.76
N MET A 753 -7.43 -20.86 -18.22
CA MET A 753 -7.78 -21.02 -16.81
C MET A 753 -8.02 -22.49 -16.46
N ASN A 754 -7.20 -23.02 -15.56
CA ASN A 754 -7.33 -24.31 -14.90
C ASN A 754 -8.07 -24.14 -13.55
N GLY A 755 -8.65 -25.24 -13.05
CA GLY A 755 -9.33 -25.29 -11.74
C GLY A 755 -10.48 -26.29 -11.76
N TYR A 756 -11.41 -26.12 -10.82
CA TYR A 756 -12.62 -26.91 -10.72
C TYR A 756 -13.87 -26.03 -10.68
N LEU A 757 -14.98 -26.53 -11.24
CA LEU A 757 -16.32 -25.98 -11.12
C LEU A 757 -17.14 -26.80 -10.12
N SER A 758 -17.95 -26.10 -9.34
CA SER A 758 -19.06 -26.62 -8.54
C SER A 758 -20.29 -25.76 -8.79
N LEU A 759 -21.48 -26.17 -8.35
CA LEU A 759 -22.70 -25.41 -8.62
C LEU A 759 -23.05 -24.48 -7.45
N CYS A 760 -23.56 -23.29 -7.78
CA CYS A 760 -24.23 -22.41 -6.83
C CYS A 760 -25.60 -22.99 -6.42
N SER A 761 -26.10 -22.57 -5.26
CA SER A 761 -27.44 -22.94 -4.79
C SER A 761 -28.53 -22.42 -5.73
N GLY A 762 -29.54 -23.25 -6.02
CA GLY A 762 -30.61 -22.90 -6.97
C GLY A 762 -30.19 -23.01 -8.46
N ASP A 763 -30.82 -22.20 -9.31
CA ASP A 763 -30.61 -22.16 -10.77
C ASP A 763 -29.30 -21.40 -11.11
N PRO A 764 -28.37 -21.98 -11.90
CA PRO A 764 -27.15 -21.28 -12.30
C PRO A 764 -27.38 -20.12 -13.29
N CYS A 765 -28.54 -20.02 -13.94
CA CYS A 765 -28.81 -18.97 -14.94
C CYS A 765 -30.27 -18.47 -14.85
N PRO A 766 -30.70 -17.86 -13.73
CA PRO A 766 -32.07 -17.41 -13.54
C PRO A 766 -32.44 -16.34 -14.58
N HIS A 767 -33.59 -16.48 -15.24
CA HIS A 767 -34.04 -15.58 -16.32
C HIS A 767 -34.24 -14.13 -15.84
N VAL A 768 -34.68 -13.92 -14.60
CA VAL A 768 -34.86 -12.60 -13.98
C VAL A 768 -33.96 -12.48 -12.76
N PHE A 769 -32.96 -11.61 -12.84
CA PHE A 769 -32.07 -11.30 -11.72
C PHE A 769 -32.50 -9.95 -11.12
N ARG A 770 -32.96 -9.96 -9.87
CA ARG A 770 -33.54 -8.77 -9.22
C ARG A 770 -32.47 -7.80 -8.72
N SER A 771 -32.78 -6.51 -8.71
CA SER A 771 -31.93 -5.52 -8.06
C SER A 771 -31.99 -5.67 -6.53
N PRO A 772 -30.84 -5.76 -5.84
CA PRO A 772 -30.76 -5.62 -4.39
C PRO A 772 -30.71 -4.14 -3.94
N ILE A 773 -30.37 -3.21 -4.85
CA ILE A 773 -30.14 -1.79 -4.58
C ILE A 773 -31.41 -0.99 -4.85
N VAL A 774 -31.72 -0.02 -3.98
CA VAL A 774 -32.90 0.83 -4.13
C VAL A 774 -32.75 1.74 -5.35
N GLY A 775 -33.75 1.74 -6.24
CA GLY A 775 -33.78 2.60 -7.43
C GLY A 775 -33.10 2.03 -8.69
N MET A 776 -32.38 0.92 -8.60
CA MET A 776 -31.87 0.20 -9.78
C MET A 776 -32.88 -0.86 -10.29
N GLU A 777 -32.88 -1.13 -11.59
CA GLU A 777 -33.88 -1.99 -12.26
C GLU A 777 -33.56 -3.49 -12.19
N ASP A 778 -34.60 -4.33 -12.27
CA ASP A 778 -34.48 -5.79 -12.37
C ASP A 778 -34.00 -6.20 -13.79
N ILE A 779 -33.03 -7.11 -13.88
CA ILE A 779 -32.49 -7.63 -15.14
C ILE A 779 -33.46 -8.70 -15.67
N MET A 780 -34.37 -8.30 -16.56
CA MET A 780 -35.51 -9.12 -17.02
C MET A 780 -35.17 -10.26 -17.99
N ASN A 781 -34.01 -10.23 -18.63
CA ASN A 781 -33.52 -11.27 -19.55
C ASN A 781 -32.03 -11.53 -19.27
N ASN A 782 -31.74 -12.11 -18.11
CA ASN A 782 -30.38 -12.42 -17.71
C ASN A 782 -29.81 -13.59 -18.55
N GLN A 783 -28.67 -13.35 -19.17
CA GLN A 783 -27.89 -14.29 -19.98
C GLN A 783 -26.56 -14.67 -19.31
N VAL A 784 -26.41 -14.40 -18.00
CA VAL A 784 -25.17 -14.67 -17.24
C VAL A 784 -25.39 -15.88 -16.35
N LEU A 785 -24.47 -16.84 -16.48
CA LEU A 785 -24.35 -18.00 -15.62
C LEU A 785 -23.50 -17.64 -14.39
N CYS A 786 -23.87 -18.18 -13.23
CA CYS A 786 -23.08 -18.17 -12.01
C CYS A 786 -22.75 -19.62 -11.59
N ALA A 787 -21.48 -19.88 -11.26
CA ALA A 787 -21.00 -21.15 -10.73
C ALA A 787 -19.96 -20.92 -9.62
N ILE A 788 -19.73 -21.92 -8.77
CA ILE A 788 -18.62 -21.91 -7.83
C ILE A 788 -17.34 -22.25 -8.58
N TYR A 789 -16.31 -21.44 -8.42
CA TYR A 789 -14.95 -21.74 -8.84
C TYR A 789 -14.11 -22.19 -7.65
N LYS A 790 -13.25 -23.18 -7.89
CA LYS A 790 -12.23 -23.64 -6.94
C LYS A 790 -10.89 -23.65 -7.66
N LEU A 791 -9.88 -23.13 -6.97
CA LEU A 791 -8.50 -23.15 -7.42
C LEU A 791 -8.02 -24.58 -7.76
N PRO A 792 -7.03 -24.73 -8.65
CA PRO A 792 -6.34 -26.00 -8.85
C PRO A 792 -5.76 -26.57 -7.55
N ASP A 793 -5.50 -27.88 -7.54
CA ASP A 793 -4.81 -28.51 -6.41
C ASP A 793 -3.39 -27.96 -6.28
N THR A 794 -2.90 -27.83 -5.04
CA THR A 794 -1.64 -27.15 -4.75
C THR A 794 -0.42 -27.86 -5.34
N HIS A 795 0.44 -27.09 -6.00
CA HIS A 795 1.70 -27.55 -6.55
C HIS A 795 2.83 -26.59 -6.19
N LYS A 796 4.09 -27.04 -6.25
CA LYS A 796 5.25 -26.17 -6.02
C LYS A 796 5.21 -24.99 -7.03
N HIS A 797 5.46 -23.77 -6.54
CA HIS A 797 5.68 -22.59 -7.37
C HIS A 797 7.08 -22.64 -8.00
N ILE A 798 7.23 -22.14 -9.23
CA ILE A 798 8.52 -22.11 -9.93
C ILE A 798 8.99 -20.67 -9.99
N THR A 799 10.08 -20.38 -9.27
CA THR A 799 10.67 -19.04 -9.09
C THR A 799 11.56 -18.65 -10.27
N GLN A 800 10.99 -18.77 -11.47
CA GLN A 800 11.59 -18.37 -12.74
C GLN A 800 10.47 -18.08 -13.77
N PRO A 801 10.75 -17.41 -14.90
CA PRO A 801 9.76 -17.11 -15.93
C PRO A 801 9.22 -18.39 -16.60
N PRO A 802 7.94 -18.41 -17.02
CA PRO A 802 7.30 -19.65 -17.47
C PRO A 802 7.85 -20.09 -18.85
N PRO A 803 8.00 -21.40 -19.10
CA PRO A 803 8.54 -21.89 -20.38
C PRO A 803 7.71 -21.43 -21.59
N GLY A 804 8.36 -20.76 -22.54
CA GLY A 804 7.71 -20.19 -23.73
C GLY A 804 7.29 -18.71 -23.60
N VAL A 805 7.64 -18.04 -22.50
CA VAL A 805 7.50 -16.58 -22.41
C VAL A 805 8.38 -15.85 -23.43
N ILE A 806 7.82 -14.83 -24.05
CA ILE A 806 8.48 -13.91 -24.97
C ILE A 806 8.77 -12.64 -24.18
N PHE A 807 10.05 -12.35 -23.92
CA PHE A 807 10.41 -11.14 -23.18
C PHE A 807 10.12 -9.88 -24.00
N PRO A 808 9.58 -8.80 -23.39
CA PRO A 808 9.52 -7.49 -24.01
C PRO A 808 10.90 -7.02 -24.50
N LYS A 809 10.90 -6.20 -25.56
CA LYS A 809 12.13 -5.56 -26.04
C LYS A 809 12.63 -4.62 -24.94
N LYS A 810 13.84 -4.88 -24.43
CA LYS A 810 14.47 -4.05 -23.38
C LYS A 810 14.49 -2.58 -23.76
N THR A 811 14.14 -1.75 -22.79
CA THR A 811 14.02 -0.28 -22.90
C THR A 811 15.08 0.44 -22.09
N VAL A 812 15.51 -0.14 -20.96
CA VAL A 812 16.51 0.45 -20.06
C VAL A 812 17.91 0.29 -20.67
N THR A 813 18.66 1.39 -20.70
CA THR A 813 20.07 1.41 -21.11
C THR A 813 20.98 1.69 -19.91
N LEU A 814 22.29 1.50 -20.09
CA LEU A 814 23.28 1.84 -19.06
C LEU A 814 23.30 3.35 -18.72
N GLY A 815 22.80 4.22 -19.61
CA GLY A 815 22.69 5.66 -19.36
C GLY A 815 21.54 6.04 -18.41
N ASP A 816 20.54 5.18 -18.27
CA ASP A 816 19.36 5.39 -17.42
C ASP A 816 19.59 4.94 -15.97
N ILE A 817 20.70 4.22 -15.74
CA ILE A 817 21.15 3.77 -14.41
C ILE A 817 21.80 4.94 -13.68
N LYS A 818 21.18 5.37 -12.58
CA LYS A 818 21.72 6.43 -11.74
C LYS A 818 23.01 5.94 -11.05
N PRO A 819 24.06 6.78 -10.94
CA PRO A 819 25.30 6.40 -10.27
C PRO A 819 25.00 6.06 -8.80
N ALA A 820 25.75 5.09 -8.25
CA ALA A 820 25.56 4.61 -6.89
C ALA A 820 25.53 5.77 -5.87
N PRO A 821 24.44 5.94 -5.10
CA PRO A 821 24.32 7.05 -4.17
C PRO A 821 25.29 6.89 -3.01
N VAL A 822 25.84 8.01 -2.52
CA VAL A 822 26.55 8.04 -1.24
C VAL A 822 25.60 7.53 -0.15
N LEU A 823 26.05 6.55 0.64
CA LEU A 823 25.23 5.97 1.69
C LEU A 823 24.84 7.05 2.71
N TRP A 824 23.58 7.04 3.15
CA TRP A 824 23.02 8.15 3.94
C TRP A 824 23.82 8.45 5.21
N HIS A 825 24.35 7.44 5.89
CA HIS A 825 25.15 7.66 7.10
C HIS A 825 26.56 8.22 6.83
N GLU A 826 27.01 8.23 5.58
CA GLU A 826 28.30 8.81 5.12
C GLU A 826 28.11 10.19 4.48
N ASP A 827 26.92 10.47 3.92
CA ASP A 827 26.57 11.80 3.41
C ASP A 827 26.71 12.88 4.50
N THR A 828 27.51 13.91 4.19
CA THR A 828 27.75 15.06 5.08
C THR A 828 26.75 16.20 4.90
N GLY A 829 25.85 16.11 3.90
CA GLY A 829 24.91 17.16 3.52
C GLY A 829 25.53 18.33 2.75
N ARG A 830 26.84 18.28 2.45
CA ARG A 830 27.55 19.30 1.65
C ARG A 830 27.52 18.92 0.18
N LYS A 831 27.23 19.88 -0.71
CA LYS A 831 27.23 19.59 -2.15
C LYS A 831 28.68 19.43 -2.62
N PRO A 832 29.03 18.44 -3.48
CA PRO A 832 30.41 18.26 -3.96
C PRO A 832 31.03 19.54 -4.57
N TRP A 833 30.20 20.37 -5.20
CA TRP A 833 30.57 21.66 -5.78
C TRP A 833 31.03 22.74 -4.77
N GLU A 834 30.76 22.57 -3.48
CA GLU A 834 31.27 23.47 -2.43
C GLU A 834 32.74 23.18 -2.10
N ASN A 835 33.19 21.93 -2.25
CA ASN A 835 34.59 21.56 -2.04
C ASN A 835 35.50 21.98 -3.23
N GLY A 836 34.92 22.24 -4.40
CA GLY A 836 35.64 22.62 -5.62
C GLY A 836 35.96 24.11 -5.77
N ARG A 837 35.36 24.99 -4.94
CA ARG A 837 35.65 26.43 -4.99
C ARG A 837 36.89 26.78 -4.17
N GLN A 838 38.06 26.64 -4.79
CA GLN A 838 39.18 27.53 -4.44
C GLN A 838 38.77 28.96 -4.78
N ASN A 839 38.27 29.67 -3.77
CA ASN A 839 38.08 31.11 -3.79
C ASN A 839 39.39 31.78 -4.27
N PRO A 840 39.36 32.64 -5.32
CA PRO A 840 40.53 33.38 -5.73
C PRO A 840 41.14 34.17 -4.56
N PRO A 841 42.47 34.30 -4.46
CA PRO A 841 43.09 35.02 -3.35
C PRO A 841 42.47 36.42 -3.17
N ARG A 842 41.92 36.68 -1.98
CA ARG A 842 41.18 37.89 -1.53
C ARG A 842 39.65 37.93 -1.75
N THR A 843 38.95 36.88 -2.18
CA THR A 843 37.46 36.91 -2.17
C THR A 843 36.88 36.53 -0.81
N ILE A 844 36.19 37.47 -0.16
CA ILE A 844 35.49 37.31 1.13
C ILE A 844 34.24 36.41 0.94
N SER A 845 33.97 35.48 1.86
CA SER A 845 32.78 34.62 1.78
C SER A 845 32.27 34.17 3.16
N GLY A 846 31.08 33.58 3.21
CA GLY A 846 30.50 33.03 4.45
C GLY A 846 30.28 34.10 5.52
N ARG A 847 30.65 33.79 6.77
CA ARG A 847 30.42 34.65 7.94
C ARG A 847 31.10 36.02 7.80
N GLU A 848 32.32 36.07 7.25
CA GLU A 848 33.05 37.32 7.04
C GLU A 848 32.35 38.24 6.03
N LEU A 849 31.73 37.66 4.99
CA LEU A 849 30.92 38.40 4.03
C LEU A 849 29.62 38.91 4.67
N GLY A 850 29.00 38.10 5.55
CA GLY A 850 27.87 38.54 6.37
C GLY A 850 28.23 39.71 7.29
N GLU A 851 29.35 39.64 7.99
CA GLU A 851 29.84 40.70 8.87
C GLU A 851 30.36 41.93 8.09
N ALA A 852 30.86 41.75 6.86
CA ALA A 852 31.20 42.84 5.95
C ALA A 852 29.92 43.55 5.44
N ALA A 853 28.93 42.80 4.98
CA ALA A 853 27.63 43.34 4.55
C ALA A 853 26.91 44.04 5.71
N HIS A 854 26.90 43.46 6.90
CA HIS A 854 26.31 44.07 8.09
C HIS A 854 27.02 45.37 8.50
N ARG A 855 28.36 45.43 8.41
CA ARG A 855 29.12 46.68 8.61
C ARG A 855 28.83 47.71 7.52
N LEU A 856 28.69 47.29 6.26
CA LEU A 856 28.40 48.19 5.15
C LEU A 856 26.98 48.78 5.25
N VAL A 857 25.99 47.96 5.62
CA VAL A 857 24.62 48.41 5.93
C VAL A 857 24.63 49.38 7.12
N VAL A 858 25.24 49.02 8.25
CA VAL A 858 25.33 49.90 9.43
C VAL A 858 25.98 51.24 9.11
N ASN A 859 27.13 51.24 8.42
CA ASN A 859 27.81 52.47 8.02
C ASN A 859 26.98 53.31 7.04
N SER A 860 26.24 52.69 6.11
CA SER A 860 25.37 53.40 5.16
C SER A 860 24.13 54.01 5.82
N LEU A 861 23.63 53.41 6.91
CA LEU A 861 22.54 53.95 7.74
C LEU A 861 23.01 55.01 8.75
N GLN A 862 24.32 55.20 8.89
CA GLN A 862 24.94 56.14 9.83
C GLN A 862 25.55 57.38 9.16
N ILE A 863 25.16 57.67 7.92
CA ILE A 863 25.31 59.02 7.34
C ILE A 863 24.26 59.95 7.96
N LYS A 864 24.49 60.35 9.21
CA LYS A 864 23.87 61.53 9.79
C LYS A 864 24.73 62.76 9.52
N ILE A 865 24.09 63.79 8.99
CA ILE A 865 24.58 65.16 9.04
C ILE A 865 24.49 65.59 10.51
N ASP A 866 25.61 65.96 11.11
CA ASP A 866 25.64 66.72 12.36
C ASP A 866 26.76 67.77 12.28
N SER A 867 26.49 68.96 12.81
CA SER A 867 27.29 70.16 12.56
C SER A 867 28.22 70.53 13.72
N ILE A 868 29.50 70.68 13.40
CA ILE A 868 30.45 71.65 14.00
C ILE A 868 30.60 71.62 15.55
N GLY A 869 31.74 71.08 16.01
CA GLY A 869 32.60 71.82 16.96
C GLY A 869 32.98 71.14 18.29
N PHE A 870 34.31 71.05 18.52
CA PHE A 870 35.03 71.13 19.82
C PHE A 870 34.73 70.05 20.93
N GLU A 871 35.69 69.52 21.70
CA GLU A 871 37.18 69.50 21.66
C GLU A 871 37.74 68.42 22.65
N GLN A 872 39.03 68.03 22.50
CA GLN A 872 39.90 67.29 23.47
C GLN A 872 39.52 65.84 23.88
N GLY A 873 40.47 65.02 24.41
CA GLY A 873 40.07 63.69 24.97
C GLY A 873 41.07 62.60 25.43
N HIS A 874 42.37 62.58 25.09
CA HIS A 874 43.38 61.58 25.55
C HIS A 874 43.19 60.07 25.17
N VAL A 875 44.08 59.18 25.69
CA VAL A 875 44.53 57.90 25.06
C VAL A 875 44.70 56.72 26.09
N PRO A 876 45.45 55.59 25.89
CA PRO A 876 44.97 54.20 26.02
C PRO A 876 45.40 53.47 27.33
N PRO A 877 45.15 52.14 27.45
CA PRO A 877 46.18 51.11 27.17
C PRO A 877 45.63 49.92 26.34
N SER A 878 46.35 49.14 25.50
CA SER A 878 47.74 48.63 25.39
C SER A 878 48.05 47.35 26.17
N HIS A 879 48.38 46.25 25.46
CA HIS A 879 49.48 45.34 25.81
C HIS A 879 49.89 44.44 24.61
N ASP A 880 51.16 44.01 24.63
CA ASP A 880 51.90 43.49 23.47
C ASP A 880 52.10 41.97 23.45
N VAL A 881 52.62 41.48 22.31
CA VAL A 881 53.31 40.19 22.18
C VAL A 881 54.71 40.44 21.60
N GLY A 882 55.71 39.66 22.01
CA GLY A 882 57.06 39.71 21.45
C GLY A 882 57.86 38.42 21.74
N ILE A 883 58.98 38.14 21.06
CA ILE A 883 59.66 38.87 19.96
C ILE A 883 60.44 37.84 19.07
N ILE A 884 60.86 38.26 17.86
CA ILE A 884 61.91 37.69 16.97
C ILE A 884 61.47 36.51 16.05
N GLY A 885 61.70 36.50 14.73
CA GLY A 885 62.05 37.57 13.78
C GLY A 885 63.30 37.35 12.90
N ALA A 886 63.14 37.31 11.56
CA ALA A 886 64.18 37.57 10.55
C ALA A 886 63.60 37.79 9.13
N SER A 887 64.27 38.62 8.33
CA SER A 887 64.10 38.88 6.87
C SER A 887 65.52 39.12 6.28
N PRO A 888 65.82 39.52 5.00
CA PRO A 888 65.04 40.36 4.05
C PRO A 888 65.14 39.97 2.55
N TYR A 889 64.55 40.78 1.64
CA TYR A 889 65.24 41.55 0.57
C TYR A 889 64.29 42.47 -0.22
N TYR A 890 64.82 43.42 -1.02
CA TYR A 890 64.14 44.64 -1.55
C TYR A 890 64.73 45.09 -2.92
N SER A 891 64.13 45.97 -3.75
CA SER A 891 62.74 46.41 -4.03
C SER A 891 62.73 47.48 -5.18
N ASN A 892 61.53 47.99 -5.55
CA ASN A 892 61.23 49.24 -6.29
C ASN A 892 61.38 49.35 -7.84
N GLY A 893 60.55 50.25 -8.43
CA GLY A 893 60.63 50.80 -9.80
C GLY A 893 59.30 50.72 -10.60
N ARG A 894 58.30 51.63 -10.48
CA ARG A 894 58.13 53.05 -10.91
C ARG A 894 57.99 53.35 -12.43
N HIS A 895 56.73 53.42 -12.89
CA HIS A 895 56.03 54.50 -13.65
C HIS A 895 56.53 55.10 -15.01
N HIS A 896 55.56 55.22 -15.96
CA HIS A 896 55.37 56.24 -17.03
C HIS A 896 56.43 56.35 -18.17
N SER A 897 56.15 56.79 -19.41
CA SER A 897 54.93 57.16 -20.20
C SER A 897 55.28 57.02 -21.73
N GLN A 898 54.64 57.54 -22.81
CA GLN A 898 53.56 58.54 -23.06
C GLN A 898 52.94 58.39 -24.50
N ASP A 899 52.39 59.50 -25.03
CA ASP A 899 51.98 59.91 -26.40
C ASP A 899 50.92 59.09 -27.18
N GLN A 900 49.70 59.60 -27.53
CA GLN A 900 49.21 60.85 -28.19
C GLN A 900 49.42 60.84 -29.72
N ARG A 901 48.43 61.08 -30.63
CA ARG A 901 47.17 61.87 -30.59
C ARG A 901 46.20 61.55 -31.78
N THR A 902 44.88 61.77 -31.61
CA THR A 902 43.78 62.16 -32.59
C THR A 902 43.85 61.76 -34.10
N ARG A 903 42.75 61.39 -34.81
CA ARG A 903 41.46 62.12 -35.04
C ARG A 903 40.36 61.23 -35.72
N MET A 904 39.13 61.74 -35.86
CA MET A 904 37.91 61.17 -36.54
C MET A 904 38.09 60.93 -38.08
N ASP A 905 37.26 60.16 -38.83
CA ASP A 905 35.81 60.42 -39.12
C ASP A 905 35.00 59.36 -39.95
N TYR A 906 33.66 59.55 -40.00
CA TYR A 906 32.58 59.17 -40.97
C TYR A 906 32.18 57.75 -41.50
N SER A 907 30.82 57.57 -41.56
CA SER A 907 29.95 56.99 -42.63
C SER A 907 29.34 55.55 -42.57
N ARG A 908 28.27 55.33 -43.39
CA ARG A 908 27.08 54.46 -43.13
C ARG A 908 26.27 54.10 -44.42
N HIS A 909 25.60 52.95 -44.47
CA HIS A 909 24.30 52.61 -45.16
C HIS A 909 23.81 51.22 -44.62
N ASP A 910 22.55 50.84 -44.33
CA ASP A 910 21.16 51.14 -44.79
C ASP A 910 20.70 50.34 -46.05
N GLU A 911 19.47 49.83 -46.28
CA GLU A 911 18.17 49.56 -45.57
C GLU A 911 17.28 48.66 -46.53
N ARG A 912 16.03 48.12 -46.38
CA ARG A 912 14.86 48.15 -45.44
C ARG A 912 13.79 47.05 -45.79
N PHE A 913 12.86 46.72 -44.86
CA PHE A 913 11.48 46.11 -45.04
C PHE A 913 11.32 44.66 -45.60
N GLY A 914 10.18 43.94 -45.48
CA GLY A 914 8.86 44.18 -44.82
C GLY A 914 7.86 42.98 -44.90
N ASN A 915 6.70 43.06 -44.22
CA ASN A 915 5.55 42.11 -44.21
C ASN A 915 4.45 42.55 -45.26
N PRO A 916 3.29 41.88 -45.58
CA PRO A 916 2.48 40.93 -44.78
C PRO A 916 1.63 39.81 -45.52
N ALA A 917 0.85 39.04 -44.73
CA ALA A 917 -0.54 38.54 -44.94
C ALA A 917 -0.97 37.44 -45.99
N ILE A 918 -1.67 36.42 -45.44
CA ILE A 918 -2.95 35.76 -45.88
C ILE A 918 -3.17 35.38 -47.37
N GLN A 919 -3.31 34.07 -47.68
CA GLN A 919 -4.60 33.41 -48.04
C GLN A 919 -4.47 31.87 -48.10
N SER A 920 -5.55 31.14 -48.45
CA SER A 920 -5.72 29.67 -48.35
C SER A 920 -6.06 29.02 -49.70
N ASP A 921 -5.46 27.86 -50.02
CA ASP A 921 -6.06 26.74 -50.80
C ASP A 921 -5.03 25.62 -51.06
N SER A 922 -5.38 24.50 -51.71
CA SER A 922 -6.03 23.31 -51.10
C SER A 922 -5.88 22.05 -51.98
N TYR A 923 -6.24 20.89 -51.42
CA TYR A 923 -6.62 19.62 -52.08
C TYR A 923 -5.62 18.67 -52.79
N ARG A 924 -6.00 17.37 -52.64
CA ARG A 924 -5.61 16.12 -53.33
C ARG A 924 -4.20 15.55 -53.07
N GLN A 925 -4.01 14.30 -52.59
CA GLN A 925 -4.72 12.99 -52.73
C GLN A 925 -4.34 12.21 -54.00
N VAL A 926 -3.67 11.07 -53.80
CA VAL A 926 -3.75 9.87 -54.65
C VAL A 926 -3.80 8.64 -53.73
N HIS A 927 -4.75 7.73 -53.96
CA HIS A 927 -4.90 6.44 -53.27
C HIS A 927 -4.42 5.28 -54.17
N THR A 928 -4.64 4.06 -53.69
CA THR A 928 -4.57 2.75 -54.38
C THR A 928 -3.17 2.28 -54.79
N SER A 929 -2.64 1.15 -54.31
CA SER A 929 -3.17 -0.21 -54.08
C SER A 929 -3.31 -1.07 -55.34
N SER A 930 -2.50 -2.12 -55.42
CA SER A 930 -2.75 -3.31 -56.24
C SER A 930 -2.03 -4.52 -55.62
N SER A 931 -2.51 -5.72 -55.91
CA SER A 931 -2.09 -6.98 -55.27
C SER A 931 -1.99 -8.12 -56.28
N THR A 932 -1.55 -9.28 -55.78
CA THR A 932 -1.85 -10.65 -56.30
C THR A 932 -1.09 -11.19 -57.53
N THR A 933 -0.36 -12.30 -57.29
CA THR A 933 -0.12 -13.46 -58.21
C THR A 933 0.72 -13.26 -59.49
N HIS A 934 1.34 -14.28 -60.13
CA HIS A 934 1.24 -15.76 -60.03
C HIS A 934 2.49 -16.49 -60.60
N GLN A 935 2.77 -17.74 -60.16
CA GLN A 935 3.40 -18.87 -60.93
C GLN A 935 4.91 -18.73 -61.36
N GLN A 936 5.73 -19.78 -61.63
CA GLN A 936 5.63 -21.26 -61.46
C GLN A 936 7.01 -21.98 -61.46
N TYR A 937 7.03 -23.23 -60.98
CA TYR A 937 7.95 -24.39 -61.22
C TYR A 937 9.50 -24.30 -61.30
N GLU A 938 10.17 -25.16 -60.53
CA GLU A 938 11.22 -26.13 -60.95
C GLU A 938 11.36 -27.26 -59.89
N THR A 939 12.13 -28.34 -60.13
CA THR A 939 11.87 -29.69 -59.52
C THR A 939 13.08 -30.41 -58.87
N PHE A 940 12.78 -31.34 -57.94
CA PHE A 940 13.64 -32.26 -57.14
C PHE A 940 14.91 -32.87 -57.80
N VAL A 941 15.98 -33.05 -57.00
CA VAL A 941 16.83 -34.28 -56.90
C VAL A 941 17.41 -34.44 -55.46
N GLN A 942 17.52 -35.69 -54.95
CA GLN A 942 18.35 -36.10 -53.78
C GLN A 942 19.54 -36.98 -54.24
N PRO A 943 20.61 -37.13 -53.43
CA PRO A 943 21.01 -38.50 -53.03
C PRO A 943 21.46 -38.65 -51.55
N GLN A 944 21.80 -39.88 -51.14
CA GLN A 944 21.98 -40.29 -49.73
C GLN A 944 23.28 -41.12 -49.46
N TYR A 945 23.69 -41.15 -48.17
CA TYR A 945 24.33 -42.25 -47.42
C TYR A 945 25.84 -42.68 -47.54
N ARG A 946 26.47 -42.72 -46.35
CA ARG A 946 27.33 -43.79 -45.71
C ARG A 946 28.86 -43.93 -45.94
N ARG A 947 29.60 -43.64 -44.83
CA ARG A 947 30.69 -44.44 -44.16
C ARG A 947 31.99 -44.77 -44.95
N PRO A 948 33.08 -45.32 -44.35
CA PRO A 948 33.47 -45.59 -42.94
C PRO A 948 34.68 -44.66 -42.53
N PRO A 949 35.71 -44.99 -41.69
CA PRO A 949 35.94 -46.05 -40.67
C PRO A 949 36.39 -45.49 -39.27
N ASN A 950 37.56 -45.88 -38.73
CA ASN A 950 38.19 -45.57 -37.43
C ASN A 950 39.70 -45.96 -37.49
N PRO A 951 40.62 -45.64 -36.51
CA PRO A 951 40.86 -46.55 -35.37
C PRO A 951 41.41 -45.94 -34.04
N GLN A 952 41.56 -46.78 -32.99
CA GLN A 952 42.23 -46.52 -31.69
C GLN A 952 43.37 -47.53 -31.41
N TYR A 953 44.32 -47.25 -30.48
CA TYR A 953 45.25 -48.21 -29.81
C TYR A 953 46.04 -47.50 -28.67
N GLU A 954 46.61 -48.11 -27.61
CA GLU A 954 45.99 -48.94 -26.55
C GLU A 954 46.72 -48.86 -25.18
N ARG A 955 48.07 -48.98 -25.11
CA ARG A 955 48.88 -49.18 -23.86
C ARG A 955 50.20 -48.35 -23.88
N SER A 956 51.02 -48.20 -22.82
CA SER A 956 51.36 -49.09 -21.69
C SER A 956 52.04 -48.38 -20.49
N HIS A 957 52.25 -49.11 -19.38
CA HIS A 957 52.97 -48.69 -18.16
C HIS A 957 54.48 -48.50 -18.36
N TRP A 958 55.11 -47.67 -17.49
CA TRP A 958 56.31 -48.04 -16.71
C TRP A 958 56.36 -47.27 -15.37
N GLN A 959 57.03 -47.85 -14.36
CA GLN A 959 57.26 -47.23 -13.04
C GLN A 959 58.66 -46.60 -12.94
N SER A 960 58.82 -45.53 -12.14
CA SER A 960 60.10 -45.19 -11.47
C SER A 960 59.95 -44.13 -10.38
N GLN A 961 60.48 -44.41 -9.19
CA GLN A 961 61.04 -43.43 -8.25
C GLN A 961 62.54 -43.75 -8.09
N PRO A 962 63.38 -42.75 -7.73
CA PRO A 962 64.09 -42.87 -6.45
C PRO A 962 64.23 -41.53 -5.68
N ARG A 963 65.03 -41.54 -4.60
CA ARG A 963 65.08 -40.55 -3.50
C ARG A 963 66.19 -39.50 -3.60
N GLY A 964 66.04 -38.39 -2.86
CA GLY A 964 67.16 -37.59 -2.30
C GLY A 964 66.83 -36.09 -2.10
N SER A 965 67.37 -35.34 -1.13
CA SER A 965 67.41 -35.45 0.36
C SER A 965 68.44 -34.45 0.92
N SER A 966 68.03 -33.22 1.28
CA SER A 966 68.91 -32.13 1.80
C SER A 966 68.13 -30.84 2.11
N THR A 967 68.43 -29.96 3.10
CA THR A 967 69.01 -30.09 4.46
C THR A 967 68.66 -28.79 5.25
N HIS A 968 68.80 -28.79 6.59
CA HIS A 968 68.65 -27.65 7.54
C HIS A 968 67.22 -27.07 7.72
N GLY A 969 66.69 -26.80 8.92
CA GLY A 969 67.08 -27.28 10.26
C GLY A 969 67.63 -26.23 11.23
N PHE A 970 66.75 -25.70 12.10
CA PHE A 970 67.07 -25.33 13.49
C PHE A 970 65.81 -25.48 14.36
N SER A 971 65.98 -25.55 15.69
CA SER A 971 64.93 -25.93 16.66
C SER A 971 65.05 -25.15 17.97
N SER A 972 63.93 -24.96 18.67
CA SER A 972 63.90 -24.77 20.12
C SER A 972 62.62 -25.40 20.72
N THR A 973 62.81 -26.25 21.74
CA THR A 973 61.77 -27.02 22.43
C THR A 973 61.57 -26.54 23.87
N HIS A 974 60.34 -26.59 24.39
CA HIS A 974 59.96 -27.05 25.75
C HIS A 974 58.46 -27.45 25.67
N GLN A 975 58.01 -28.65 26.10
CA GLN A 975 57.91 -29.22 27.46
C GLN A 975 56.86 -28.54 28.37
N ASN A 976 56.11 -29.23 29.27
CA ASN A 976 55.68 -30.64 29.34
C ASN A 976 54.63 -30.82 30.48
N GLY A 977 53.79 -31.87 30.42
CA GLY A 977 53.02 -32.43 31.56
C GLY A 977 51.66 -31.77 31.91
N GLY A 978 50.72 -32.45 32.61
CA GLY A 978 50.62 -33.91 32.86
C GLY A 978 50.04 -34.33 34.24
N TYR A 979 48.98 -35.16 34.23
CA TYR A 979 48.41 -35.96 35.35
C TYR A 979 47.78 -35.17 36.55
N GLY A 980 46.84 -35.71 37.36
CA GLY A 980 46.12 -37.00 37.38
C GLY A 980 45.61 -37.34 38.82
N ASN A 981 44.91 -38.45 39.16
CA ASN A 981 44.05 -39.41 38.41
C ASN A 981 43.54 -40.54 39.37
N TYR A 982 42.28 -40.52 39.84
CA TYR A 982 41.67 -41.61 40.67
C TYR A 982 40.19 -41.86 40.24
N GLN A 983 39.79 -42.99 39.63
CA GLN A 983 39.57 -44.38 40.14
C GLN A 983 38.29 -44.53 41.01
N GLN A 984 37.48 -45.62 40.98
CA GLN A 984 37.65 -47.06 40.62
C GLN A 984 36.43 -47.56 39.76
N ARG A 985 36.51 -48.41 38.71
CA ARG A 985 36.80 -49.89 38.56
C ARG A 985 35.67 -50.85 39.04
N PRO A 986 35.49 -52.10 38.49
CA PRO A 986 36.01 -52.72 37.24
C PRO A 986 35.05 -53.68 36.41
N ALA A 987 35.47 -54.03 35.17
CA ALA A 987 35.12 -55.24 34.34
C ALA A 987 33.66 -55.38 33.78
N ALA A 988 33.34 -56.03 32.63
CA ALA A 988 34.04 -56.86 31.61
C ALA A 988 33.11 -57.06 30.35
N VAL A 989 33.47 -57.56 29.14
CA VAL A 989 34.74 -57.70 28.37
C VAL A 989 34.45 -58.10 26.87
N GLN A 990 35.39 -57.83 25.94
CA GLN A 990 35.53 -58.36 24.53
C GLN A 990 34.51 -57.98 23.41
N ALA A 991 34.95 -58.18 22.14
CA ALA A 991 34.37 -57.73 20.84
C ALA A 991 34.51 -58.87 19.76
N PRO A 992 34.32 -58.75 18.40
CA PRO A 992 34.85 -57.71 17.48
C PRO A 992 33.97 -57.33 16.23
N ALA A 993 34.57 -56.69 15.21
CA ALA A 993 34.03 -56.27 13.90
C ALA A 993 33.86 -57.44 12.87
N GLY A 994 33.37 -57.30 11.62
CA GLY A 994 32.77 -56.20 10.82
C GLY A 994 33.02 -56.34 9.29
N HIS A 995 32.72 -55.29 8.49
CA HIS A 995 33.10 -55.04 7.06
C HIS A 995 32.37 -55.70 5.85
N SER A 996 32.28 -54.90 4.76
CA SER A 996 32.20 -55.24 3.30
C SER A 996 30.90 -55.76 2.65
N ARG A 997 30.66 -55.63 1.31
CA ARG A 997 31.00 -54.61 0.28
C ARG A 997 30.32 -54.94 -1.09
N GLY A 998 29.75 -53.95 -1.80
CA GLY A 998 29.36 -54.01 -3.24
C GLY A 998 27.93 -54.48 -3.55
N GLY A 999 27.37 -54.29 -4.77
CA GLY A 999 27.83 -53.48 -5.90
C GLY A 999 27.12 -53.77 -7.27
N TYR A 1000 27.07 -52.75 -8.14
CA TYR A 1000 26.75 -52.77 -9.61
C TYR A 1000 25.34 -53.13 -10.14
N SER A 1001 24.86 -52.28 -11.07
CA SER A 1001 23.92 -52.52 -12.20
C SER A 1001 22.50 -53.07 -11.92
N GLY A 1002 21.48 -52.81 -12.76
CA GLY A 1002 21.45 -51.99 -13.98
C GLY A 1002 20.07 -52.01 -14.68
N TYR A 1003 19.98 -51.30 -15.81
CA TYR A 1003 18.78 -51.07 -16.66
C TYR A 1003 17.79 -52.25 -16.82
N GLY A 1004 16.48 -51.93 -16.74
CA GLY A 1004 15.40 -52.80 -17.20
C GLY A 1004 14.03 -52.12 -17.10
N ALA A 1005 13.49 -51.64 -18.23
CA ALA A 1005 12.15 -51.06 -18.31
C ALA A 1005 11.16 -52.04 -18.96
N TYR A 1006 9.91 -52.11 -18.47
CA TYR A 1006 8.73 -52.54 -19.23
C TYR A 1006 7.42 -52.01 -18.59
N GLN A 1007 6.27 -52.29 -19.21
CA GLN A 1007 5.08 -51.43 -19.15
C GLN A 1007 3.92 -51.92 -18.26
N ALA A 1008 3.37 -50.97 -17.49
CA ALA A 1008 1.94 -50.62 -17.37
C ALA A 1008 0.89 -51.57 -16.73
N TYR A 1009 -0.21 -50.91 -16.33
CA TYR A 1009 -1.52 -51.42 -15.86
C TYR A 1009 -1.61 -52.05 -14.46
N GLY A 1010 -2.75 -51.79 -13.79
CA GLY A 1010 -3.22 -52.56 -12.63
C GLY A 1010 -3.57 -51.73 -11.39
N ALA A 1011 -4.79 -51.20 -11.31
CA ALA A 1011 -5.33 -50.63 -10.08
C ALA A 1011 -5.63 -51.71 -9.02
N GLY A 1012 -5.60 -51.38 -7.73
CA GLY A 1012 -6.01 -52.30 -6.66
C GLY A 1012 -5.89 -51.72 -5.26
N GLN A 1013 -7.03 -51.33 -4.67
CA GLN A 1013 -7.13 -50.95 -3.26
C GLN A 1013 -6.76 -52.12 -2.34
N TRP A 1014 -6.06 -51.86 -1.23
CA TRP A 1014 -6.19 -52.62 0.02
C TRP A 1014 -6.12 -51.66 1.22
N ALA A 1015 -6.74 -52.05 2.32
CA ALA A 1015 -6.93 -51.23 3.51
C ALA A 1015 -6.60 -52.01 4.80
N GLN A 1016 -6.75 -51.32 5.94
CA GLN A 1016 -6.65 -51.79 7.33
C GLN A 1016 -5.26 -51.88 7.97
N GLN A 1017 -5.23 -51.42 9.23
CA GLN A 1017 -4.58 -51.96 10.46
C GLN A 1017 -3.90 -50.84 11.29
N TYR A 1018 -3.92 -50.82 12.63
CA TYR A 1018 -4.37 -51.80 13.65
C TYR A 1018 -4.96 -51.12 14.93
N ASP A 1019 -5.72 -51.90 15.72
CA ASP A 1019 -6.00 -51.93 17.18
C ASP A 1019 -5.58 -50.78 18.15
N GLY A 1020 -6.24 -50.59 19.33
CA GLY A 1020 -7.40 -51.28 19.91
C GLY A 1020 -7.42 -51.35 21.46
N ARG A 1021 -8.47 -52.01 22.03
CA ARG A 1021 -8.79 -52.30 23.47
C ARG A 1021 -9.59 -51.24 24.26
N GLY A 1022 -10.57 -51.61 25.11
CA GLY A 1022 -11.16 -52.94 25.35
C GLY A 1022 -12.19 -53.06 26.52
N GLY A 1023 -12.92 -54.19 26.59
CA GLY A 1023 -13.97 -54.53 27.58
C GLY A 1023 -15.40 -54.19 27.08
N GLY A 1024 -16.48 -54.98 27.27
CA GLY A 1024 -16.78 -56.19 28.09
C GLY A 1024 -17.90 -55.86 29.10
N TRP A 1025 -19.07 -56.52 29.21
CA TRP A 1025 -19.53 -57.91 28.99
C TRP A 1025 -21.05 -57.97 28.67
N GLY A 1026 -21.59 -59.12 28.22
CA GLY A 1026 -23.03 -59.50 28.42
C GLY A 1026 -23.84 -60.05 27.22
N HIS A 1027 -24.59 -61.13 27.44
CA HIS A 1027 -25.48 -61.87 26.49
C HIS A 1027 -26.71 -62.42 27.28
N PRO A 1028 -27.76 -63.05 26.67
CA PRO A 1028 -28.57 -62.77 25.45
C PRO A 1028 -30.10 -62.98 25.81
N PRO A 1029 -31.03 -63.65 25.06
CA PRO A 1029 -31.29 -63.83 23.60
C PRO A 1029 -32.79 -63.61 23.14
N ALA A 1030 -33.04 -63.73 21.82
CA ALA A 1030 -34.28 -64.23 21.14
C ALA A 1030 -35.54 -63.30 21.06
N ASN A 1031 -36.51 -63.44 20.11
CA ASN A 1031 -36.66 -64.34 18.94
C ASN A 1031 -37.57 -63.79 17.77
N HIS A 1032 -37.70 -64.56 16.66
CA HIS A 1032 -38.58 -64.52 15.44
C HIS A 1032 -39.80 -63.56 15.30
N GLY A 1033 -40.38 -63.25 14.11
CA GLY A 1033 -40.03 -63.53 12.67
C GLY A 1033 -41.25 -63.65 11.70
N GLY A 1034 -41.13 -63.19 10.43
CA GLY A 1034 -42.06 -63.44 9.26
C GLY A 1034 -43.38 -62.62 9.17
N GLY A 1035 -44.07 -62.42 8.02
CA GLY A 1035 -43.72 -62.58 6.59
C GLY A 1035 -44.92 -62.65 5.57
N GLY A 1036 -44.96 -61.78 4.52
CA GLY A 1036 -45.83 -61.84 3.29
C GLY A 1036 -47.32 -61.41 3.41
N GLY A 1037 -48.09 -61.05 2.35
CA GLY A 1037 -47.80 -60.70 0.93
C GLY A 1037 -49.04 -60.69 -0.03
N TRP A 1038 -49.06 -59.82 -1.08
CA TRP A 1038 -49.97 -59.78 -2.29
C TRP A 1038 -51.50 -59.47 -2.09
N GLY A 1039 -52.30 -58.89 -3.02
CA GLY A 1039 -52.06 -58.11 -4.27
C GLY A 1039 -53.30 -57.80 -5.18
N ILE A 1040 -53.32 -56.62 -5.86
CA ILE A 1040 -53.98 -56.20 -7.16
C ILE A 1040 -55.56 -55.92 -7.26
N PRO A 1041 -56.16 -55.34 -8.35
CA PRO A 1041 -57.27 -54.30 -8.35
C PRO A 1041 -58.55 -54.71 -9.19
N PRO A 1042 -59.35 -53.91 -9.99
CA PRO A 1042 -59.53 -52.44 -10.25
C PRO A 1042 -61.00 -51.87 -10.51
N ALA A 1043 -61.11 -50.59 -10.95
CA ALA A 1043 -62.20 -49.93 -11.75
C ALA A 1043 -63.53 -49.49 -11.04
N HIS A 1044 -64.41 -48.57 -11.53
CA HIS A 1044 -64.55 -47.81 -12.80
C HIS A 1044 -65.53 -46.58 -12.70
N GLN A 1045 -65.31 -45.47 -13.47
CA GLN A 1045 -66.31 -44.42 -13.94
C GLN A 1045 -67.08 -43.55 -12.89
N ASN A 1046 -67.70 -42.36 -13.17
CA ASN A 1046 -67.71 -41.36 -14.28
C ASN A 1046 -68.28 -40.00 -13.77
N GLY A 1047 -68.01 -38.83 -14.41
CA GLY A 1047 -68.79 -37.58 -14.16
C GLY A 1047 -68.17 -36.22 -14.57
N MET A 1048 -68.91 -35.39 -15.33
CA MET A 1048 -68.54 -34.03 -15.84
C MET A 1048 -68.89 -32.90 -14.81
N SER A 1049 -68.56 -31.60 -14.92
CA SER A 1049 -68.12 -30.76 -16.06
C SER A 1049 -67.51 -29.37 -15.66
N ARG A 1050 -66.68 -28.79 -16.56
CA ARG A 1050 -66.33 -27.34 -16.76
C ARG A 1050 -65.81 -26.43 -15.62
N GLY A 1051 -64.64 -25.82 -15.85
CA GLY A 1051 -64.20 -24.54 -15.24
C GLY A 1051 -62.71 -24.24 -15.48
N GLN A 1052 -62.35 -23.05 -16.00
CA GLN A 1052 -60.94 -22.63 -16.21
C GLN A 1052 -60.50 -21.61 -15.15
N ALA A 1053 -59.32 -21.81 -14.55
CA ALA A 1053 -58.50 -20.77 -13.91
C ALA A 1053 -57.04 -21.26 -13.80
N HIS A 1054 -56.07 -20.35 -13.72
CA HIS A 1054 -54.64 -20.69 -13.78
C HIS A 1054 -54.07 -21.16 -12.43
N SER A 1055 -53.20 -22.17 -12.50
CA SER A 1055 -52.36 -22.59 -11.37
C SER A 1055 -51.13 -21.68 -11.23
N HIS A 1056 -51.03 -20.94 -10.12
CA HIS A 1056 -49.77 -20.27 -9.76
C HIS A 1056 -48.84 -21.23 -9.01
N GLN A 1057 -47.70 -21.57 -9.63
CA GLN A 1057 -46.52 -22.07 -8.94
C GLN A 1057 -45.63 -20.88 -8.54
N PRO A 1058 -45.09 -20.82 -7.31
CA PRO A 1058 -44.16 -19.77 -6.91
C PRO A 1058 -42.72 -20.10 -7.33
N PRO A 1059 -41.98 -19.17 -7.97
CA PRO A 1059 -40.54 -19.33 -8.21
C PRO A 1059 -39.73 -18.94 -6.96
N THR A 1060 -38.73 -19.75 -6.60
CA THR A 1060 -37.92 -19.59 -5.38
C THR A 1060 -36.61 -18.84 -5.60
N ASN A 1061 -36.62 -17.50 -5.53
CA ASN A 1061 -35.39 -16.73 -5.32
C ASN A 1061 -35.11 -16.60 -3.81
N ARG A 1062 -34.11 -17.32 -3.30
CA ARG A 1062 -33.80 -17.39 -1.86
C ARG A 1062 -32.82 -16.33 -1.33
N TYR A 1063 -32.44 -15.36 -2.17
CA TYR A 1063 -31.55 -14.23 -1.82
C TYR A 1063 -32.31 -12.94 -1.46
N SER A 1064 -33.64 -12.97 -1.40
CA SER A 1064 -34.48 -11.81 -1.03
C SER A 1064 -34.98 -11.92 0.41
N ALA A 1065 -34.13 -11.59 1.38
CA ALA A 1065 -34.43 -11.61 2.82
C ALA A 1065 -34.04 -10.31 3.55
N LEU A 1066 -34.21 -9.15 2.88
CA LEU A 1066 -34.25 -7.83 3.50
C LEU A 1066 -35.62 -7.22 3.22
N ASP A 1067 -36.39 -6.99 4.27
CA ASP A 1067 -37.83 -6.73 4.17
C ASP A 1067 -38.15 -5.25 3.89
N ARG A 1068 -39.08 -4.98 2.96
CA ARG A 1068 -39.36 -3.63 2.47
C ARG A 1068 -40.39 -2.88 3.33
N GLY A 1069 -39.94 -2.48 4.52
CA GLY A 1069 -40.38 -1.25 5.18
C GLY A 1069 -41.52 -1.36 6.20
N ALA A 1070 -41.19 -1.11 7.47
CA ALA A 1070 -42.17 -0.84 8.53
C ALA A 1070 -42.36 0.68 8.73
N GLY A 1071 -43.48 1.23 8.23
CA GLY A 1071 -43.79 2.66 8.36
C GLY A 1071 -44.08 3.09 9.81
N ARG A 1072 -43.57 4.27 10.21
CA ARG A 1072 -43.75 4.82 11.56
C ARG A 1072 -45.23 5.01 11.93
N ARG A 1073 -45.67 4.43 13.05
CA ARG A 1073 -46.82 4.90 13.84
C ARG A 1073 -46.37 5.14 15.28
N ALA A 1074 -46.80 6.26 15.86
CA ALA A 1074 -46.42 6.64 17.22
C ALA A 1074 -47.14 5.79 18.28
N PRO A 1075 -46.50 5.47 19.42
CA PRO A 1075 -47.14 4.76 20.52
C PRO A 1075 -48.13 5.66 21.27
N GLY A 1076 -49.33 5.15 21.54
CA GLY A 1076 -50.27 5.75 22.48
C GLY A 1076 -49.91 5.44 23.94
N PRO A 1077 -50.51 6.15 24.92
CA PRO A 1077 -50.24 5.94 26.35
C PRO A 1077 -50.79 4.58 26.85
N PRO A 1078 -50.17 3.98 27.88
CA PRO A 1078 -50.53 2.64 28.34
C PRO A 1078 -51.82 2.61 29.21
N PRO A 1079 -52.71 1.61 29.02
CA PRO A 1079 -53.80 1.33 29.96
C PRO A 1079 -53.30 0.61 31.23
N ARG A 1080 -54.11 0.64 32.29
CA ARG A 1080 -53.76 0.07 33.61
C ARG A 1080 -54.24 -1.38 33.80
N GLY A 1081 -53.31 -2.25 34.17
CA GLY A 1081 -53.44 -3.15 35.33
C GLY A 1081 -54.26 -4.45 35.23
N TYR A 1082 -53.80 -5.43 36.01
CA TYR A 1082 -54.42 -6.73 36.35
C TYR A 1082 -54.61 -7.75 35.20
N GLY A 1083 -54.35 -9.05 35.39
CA GLY A 1083 -53.70 -9.72 36.53
C GLY A 1083 -54.02 -11.22 36.62
N ASN A 1084 -53.03 -12.03 37.02
CA ASN A 1084 -53.08 -13.49 37.22
C ASN A 1084 -53.28 -14.30 35.91
N TYR A 1085 -52.78 -15.54 35.77
CA TYR A 1085 -52.05 -16.42 36.70
C TYR A 1085 -50.65 -16.77 36.17
#